data_AF-A0A2Y9FGP7-F1
#
_entry.id   AF-A0A2Y9FGP7-F1
#
_cell.length_a   1.000
_cell.length_b   1.000
_cell.length_c   1.000
_cell.angle_alpha   90.00
_cell.angle_beta   90.00
_cell.angle_gamma   90.00
#
_symmetry.space_group_name_H-M   'P 1'
#
loop_
_entity.id
_entity.type
_entity.pdbx_description
1 polymer ?
#
loop_
_entity_poly.entity_id
_entity_poly.type
_entity_poly.pdbx_seq_one_letter_code
_entity_poly.pdbx_strand_id
1 'polypeptide(L)'
;MGQTGKKSEKGPVCWRKRVKSEYMRLRQLKRFRRADEVKSMFSSNRQKILERTEILNQEWKQRRIQPVHILTSVSSLRGTRECSVTSDLDFPTQVIPLKTLNAVASVPIMYSWSPLQQNFMVEDETVLHNIPYMGDEVLDQDGTFIEELIKNYDGKVHGDRECGFINDEIFVELVNALGQYNDDDDDDDGDDPDEREEKQKDLEENREDKESRPPRKFPSDKIFEAISSMFPDKGTAEELKEKYKELTEQQLPGALPPECTPNIDGPNAKSVQREQSLHSFHTLFCRRCFKYDCFLHPFHATPNTYKRKNTETALDNKPCGPQCYQHLEGAKEFAAALTAERIKTPPKRPGGRRRGRLPNNSSRPGTPTTNVLESKDTDSDREAGTETGGEGNDKEEEEKKDETSSSSEANSRCQTPIKMKPNAEPPENVEWSGAEASMFRVLIGTYYDNFCAIARLIGTKTCRQVYEFRVKESSVIAPAPAEDVDTPPRKKKRKHRLWAAHCRKIQLKKDGSSNHVYNYQPCDHPRQPCDSSCPCVIAQNFCEKFCQCSSECQNRFPGCRCKAQCNTKQCPCYLAVRECDPDLCLTCGAADHWDSKNVSCKNCSIQRGSKKHLLLAPSDVAGWGIFIKDPVQKNEFISEYCGEIISQDEADRRGKVYDKYMCSFLFNLNNDFVVDATRKGNKIRFANHSVNPNCYAKVMMVNGDHRIGIFAKRAIQTGEELFFDYRYSQADALKYVGIEREMEIP
;
A
#
# COMPACT_ATOMS: atom_id res chain seq x y z
N MET A 1 -17.13 -15.20 -55.94
CA MET A 1 -17.72 -15.14 -54.58
C MET A 1 -16.85 -16.01 -53.68
N GLY A 2 -16.30 -15.53 -52.56
CA GLY A 2 -16.14 -14.14 -52.11
C GLY A 2 -14.96 -14.10 -51.15
N GLN A 3 -14.09 -13.09 -51.27
CA GLN A 3 -13.06 -12.86 -50.26
C GLN A 3 -13.75 -12.24 -49.05
N THR A 4 -13.65 -12.88 -47.89
CA THR A 4 -14.10 -12.29 -46.63
C THR A 4 -13.20 -11.10 -46.29
N GLY A 5 -13.78 -9.89 -46.33
CA GLY A 5 -13.07 -8.67 -46.01
C GLY A 5 -12.53 -8.73 -44.58
N LYS A 6 -11.22 -8.51 -44.41
CA LYS A 6 -10.67 -8.18 -43.09
C LYS A 6 -11.11 -6.75 -42.77
N LYS A 7 -11.80 -6.54 -41.64
CA LYS A 7 -12.05 -5.19 -41.10
C LYS A 7 -10.73 -4.42 -41.06
N SER A 8 -10.70 -3.24 -41.66
CA SER A 8 -9.52 -2.36 -41.67
C SER A 8 -9.47 -1.60 -40.35
N GLU A 9 -8.80 -2.16 -39.34
CA GLU A 9 -8.59 -1.47 -38.06
C GLU A 9 -7.85 -0.15 -38.30
N LYS A 10 -8.49 0.98 -37.94
CA LYS A 10 -7.92 2.32 -38.13
C LYS A 10 -6.60 2.45 -37.36
N GLY A 11 -5.50 2.64 -38.09
CA GLY A 11 -4.16 2.62 -37.51
C GLY A 11 -3.90 3.74 -36.49
N PRO A 12 -2.91 3.60 -35.57
CA PRO A 12 -2.73 4.49 -34.41
C PRO A 12 -2.58 5.98 -34.74
N VAL A 13 -1.96 6.30 -35.88
CA VAL A 13 -1.77 7.68 -36.35
C VAL A 13 -3.09 8.33 -36.79
N CYS A 14 -4.05 7.55 -37.29
CA CYS A 14 -5.39 8.04 -37.64
C CYS A 14 -6.12 8.52 -36.37
N TRP A 15 -6.10 7.72 -35.31
CA TRP A 15 -6.67 8.07 -34.02
C TRP A 15 -6.05 9.33 -33.42
N ARG A 16 -4.72 9.49 -33.42
CA ARG A 16 -4.05 10.73 -32.97
C ARG A 16 -4.54 11.97 -33.73
N LYS A 17 -4.66 11.89 -35.05
CA LYS A 17 -5.20 13.00 -35.87
C LYS A 17 -6.66 13.30 -35.53
N ARG A 18 -7.49 12.28 -35.31
CA ARG A 18 -8.90 12.44 -34.92
C ARG A 18 -9.05 13.07 -33.52
N VAL A 19 -8.29 12.61 -32.53
CA VAL A 19 -8.19 13.20 -31.18
C VAL A 19 -7.84 14.70 -31.28
N LYS A 20 -6.82 15.06 -32.06
CA LYS A 20 -6.39 16.46 -32.27
C LYS A 20 -7.50 17.31 -32.91
N SER A 21 -8.20 16.77 -33.91
CA SER A 21 -9.31 17.44 -34.59
C SER A 21 -10.51 17.70 -33.67
N GLU A 22 -10.99 16.66 -32.97
CA GLU A 22 -12.13 16.78 -32.05
C GLU A 22 -11.81 17.67 -30.85
N TYR A 23 -10.61 17.57 -30.29
CA TYR A 23 -10.14 18.46 -29.23
C TYR A 23 -10.16 19.93 -29.67
N MET A 24 -9.68 20.24 -30.89
CA MET A 24 -9.72 21.60 -31.42
C MET A 24 -11.15 22.10 -31.67
N ARG A 25 -12.03 21.24 -32.19
CA ARG A 25 -13.47 21.55 -32.41
C ARG A 25 -14.17 21.86 -31.09
N LEU A 26 -14.05 20.98 -30.09
CA LEU A 26 -14.65 21.14 -28.76
C LEU A 26 -14.11 22.40 -28.05
N ARG A 27 -12.80 22.63 -28.13
CA ARG A 27 -12.17 23.81 -27.52
C ARG A 27 -12.62 25.13 -28.17
N GLN A 28 -12.82 25.16 -29.49
CA GLN A 28 -13.41 26.32 -30.17
C GLN A 28 -14.87 26.51 -29.75
N LEU A 29 -15.69 25.45 -29.78
CA LEU A 29 -17.11 25.51 -29.40
C LEU A 29 -17.30 25.99 -27.95
N LYS A 30 -16.53 25.46 -26.99
CA LYS A 30 -16.52 25.96 -25.60
C LYS A 30 -16.07 27.41 -25.52
N ARG A 31 -15.03 27.81 -26.26
CA ARG A 31 -14.53 29.20 -26.25
C ARG A 31 -15.62 30.18 -26.72
N PHE A 32 -16.38 29.84 -27.77
CA PHE A 32 -17.49 30.67 -28.22
C PHE A 32 -18.65 30.66 -27.22
N ARG A 33 -19.10 29.50 -26.73
CA ARG A 33 -20.19 29.43 -25.73
C ARG A 33 -19.85 30.20 -24.45
N ARG A 34 -18.63 30.07 -23.93
CA ARG A 34 -18.17 30.77 -22.71
C ARG A 34 -17.81 32.24 -22.96
N ALA A 35 -17.78 32.75 -24.19
CA ALA A 35 -17.33 34.11 -24.46
C ALA A 35 -18.22 35.17 -23.76
N ASP A 36 -19.54 35.04 -23.86
CA ASP A 36 -20.49 35.96 -23.25
C ASP A 36 -20.59 35.78 -21.72
N GLU A 37 -20.52 34.54 -21.23
CA GLU A 37 -20.40 34.23 -19.80
C GLU A 37 -19.16 34.91 -19.20
N VAL A 38 -17.99 34.73 -19.83
CA VAL A 38 -16.72 35.31 -19.40
C VAL A 38 -16.75 36.84 -19.49
N LYS A 39 -17.37 37.41 -20.52
CA LYS A 39 -17.57 38.87 -20.66
C LYS A 39 -18.44 39.44 -19.52
N SER A 40 -19.51 38.74 -19.16
CA SER A 40 -20.35 39.07 -18.01
C SER A 40 -19.57 38.98 -16.69
N MET A 41 -18.81 37.90 -16.50
CA MET A 41 -17.94 37.70 -15.33
C MET A 41 -16.83 38.76 -15.22
N PHE A 42 -16.24 39.20 -16.34
CA PHE A 42 -15.28 40.31 -16.35
C PHE A 42 -15.94 41.63 -15.93
N SER A 43 -17.18 41.89 -16.35
CA SER A 43 -17.94 43.09 -15.92
C SER A 43 -18.23 43.07 -14.42
N SER A 44 -18.73 41.94 -13.89
CA SER A 44 -18.96 41.74 -12.45
C SER A 44 -17.65 41.84 -11.64
N ASN A 45 -16.56 41.26 -12.13
CA ASN A 45 -15.26 41.38 -11.50
C ASN A 45 -14.73 42.82 -11.54
N ARG A 46 -15.01 43.57 -12.61
CA ARG A 46 -14.64 44.99 -12.72
C ARG A 46 -15.36 45.84 -11.68
N GLN A 47 -16.63 45.57 -11.36
CA GLN A 47 -17.35 46.21 -10.25
C GLN A 47 -16.65 45.93 -8.91
N LYS A 48 -16.34 44.66 -8.61
CA LYS A 48 -15.59 44.26 -7.40
C LYS A 48 -14.20 44.92 -7.31
N ILE A 49 -13.52 45.09 -8.45
CA ILE A 49 -12.25 45.83 -8.52
C ILE A 49 -12.50 47.30 -8.16
N LEU A 50 -13.46 47.96 -8.80
CA LEU A 50 -13.76 49.38 -8.56
C LEU A 50 -14.08 49.66 -7.09
N GLU A 51 -14.99 48.88 -6.49
CA GLU A 51 -15.36 48.97 -5.06
C GLU A 51 -14.13 48.85 -4.15
N ARG A 52 -13.33 47.79 -4.33
CA ARG A 52 -12.12 47.56 -3.53
C ARG A 52 -11.08 48.65 -3.74
N THR A 53 -10.87 49.10 -4.97
CA THR A 53 -9.93 50.18 -5.26
C THR A 53 -10.37 51.51 -4.68
N GLU A 54 -11.67 51.82 -4.64
CA GLU A 54 -12.13 53.09 -4.04
C GLU A 54 -12.04 53.05 -2.51
N ILE A 55 -12.27 51.92 -1.86
CA ILE A 55 -11.98 51.76 -0.41
C ILE A 55 -10.50 52.04 -0.14
N LEU A 56 -9.59 51.39 -0.87
CA LEU A 56 -8.14 51.62 -0.74
C LEU A 56 -7.73 53.05 -1.08
N ASN A 57 -8.39 53.69 -2.06
CA ASN A 57 -8.18 55.08 -2.43
C ASN A 57 -8.65 56.05 -1.34
N GLN A 58 -9.76 55.75 -0.65
CA GLN A 58 -10.24 56.53 0.50
C GLN A 58 -9.30 56.39 1.69
N GLU A 59 -8.84 55.18 2.01
CA GLU A 59 -7.78 54.99 3.01
C GLU A 59 -6.50 55.74 2.65
N TRP A 60 -6.10 55.76 1.38
CA TRP A 60 -4.92 56.48 0.91
C TRP A 60 -5.09 58.00 1.02
N LYS A 61 -6.25 58.55 0.60
CA LYS A 61 -6.59 59.99 0.73
C LYS A 61 -6.54 60.50 2.18
N GLN A 62 -6.79 59.64 3.16
CA GLN A 62 -6.70 59.98 4.59
C GLN A 62 -5.25 60.05 5.10
N ARG A 63 -4.29 59.39 4.42
CA ARG A 63 -2.88 59.32 4.86
C ARG A 63 -2.08 60.49 4.30
N ARG A 64 -1.57 61.36 5.17
CA ARG A 64 -0.56 62.37 4.81
C ARG A 64 0.85 61.80 4.95
N ILE A 65 1.33 61.13 3.90
CA ILE A 65 2.69 60.58 3.82
C ILE A 65 3.62 61.66 3.25
N GLN A 66 4.74 61.93 3.93
CA GLN A 66 5.76 62.84 3.41
C GLN A 66 6.39 62.24 2.14
N PRO A 67 6.42 62.95 0.99
CA PRO A 67 7.08 62.46 -0.21
C PRO A 67 8.60 62.41 -0.03
N VAL A 68 9.27 61.59 -0.84
CA VAL A 68 10.73 61.43 -0.79
C VAL A 68 11.41 62.79 -1.05
N HIS A 69 12.32 63.18 -0.16
CA HIS A 69 13.08 64.43 -0.25
C HIS A 69 14.54 64.15 -0.64
N ILE A 70 15.08 64.91 -1.60
CA ILE A 70 16.49 64.83 -1.99
C ILE A 70 17.32 65.64 -0.99
N LEU A 71 18.09 64.97 -0.12
CA LEU A 71 18.88 65.62 0.93
C LEU A 71 20.35 65.79 0.49
N THR A 72 20.75 67.04 0.22
CA THR A 72 22.15 67.43 -0.10
C THR A 72 22.61 68.58 0.80
N SER A 73 22.34 68.50 2.11
CA SER A 73 22.43 69.65 3.04
C SER A 73 23.82 69.91 3.64
N VAL A 74 24.85 69.18 3.23
CA VAL A 74 26.28 69.47 3.51
C VAL A 74 27.06 69.04 2.27
N SER A 75 28.06 69.82 1.84
CA SER A 75 28.96 69.44 0.75
C SER A 75 29.55 68.06 1.00
N SER A 76 29.44 67.15 0.02
CA SER A 76 29.94 65.77 0.13
C SER A 76 31.37 65.75 0.69
N LEU A 77 31.55 65.11 1.85
CA LEU A 77 32.88 64.81 2.37
C LEU A 77 33.57 63.95 1.30
N ARG A 78 34.76 64.36 0.83
CA ARG A 78 35.43 63.77 -0.36
C ARG A 78 35.68 62.24 -0.34
N GLY A 79 35.36 61.56 0.75
CA GLY A 79 35.39 60.09 0.88
C GLY A 79 34.05 59.38 0.60
N THR A 80 32.94 60.09 0.34
CA THR A 80 31.69 59.43 -0.09
C THR A 80 31.78 59.02 -1.55
N ARG A 81 31.48 57.75 -1.85
CA ARG A 81 31.27 57.29 -3.23
C ARG A 81 30.09 58.04 -3.85
N GLU A 82 30.12 58.22 -5.16
CA GLU A 82 29.09 58.90 -5.94
C GLU A 82 28.48 57.94 -6.96
N CYS A 83 27.23 58.19 -7.34
CA CYS A 83 26.49 57.49 -8.39
C CYS A 83 26.15 58.50 -9.47
N SER A 84 26.56 58.20 -10.71
CA SER A 84 26.28 59.01 -11.90
C SER A 84 25.20 58.36 -12.76
N VAL A 85 24.16 59.11 -13.10
CA VAL A 85 23.08 58.69 -14.01
C VAL A 85 23.14 59.53 -15.28
N THR A 86 23.47 58.89 -16.40
CA THR A 86 23.46 59.49 -17.75
C THR A 86 22.06 59.41 -18.36
N SER A 87 21.77 60.26 -19.34
CA SER A 87 20.49 60.27 -20.05
C SER A 87 20.70 60.24 -21.56
N ASP A 88 20.01 59.33 -22.25
CA ASP A 88 20.02 59.22 -23.71
C ASP A 88 19.26 60.39 -24.40
N LEU A 89 18.55 61.21 -23.62
CA LEU A 89 17.76 62.37 -24.07
C LEU A 89 18.54 63.70 -23.96
N ASP A 90 19.88 63.64 -23.94
CA ASP A 90 20.80 64.79 -23.85
C ASP A 90 20.59 65.70 -22.61
N PHE A 91 19.98 65.15 -21.55
CA PHE A 91 19.94 65.81 -20.24
C PHE A 91 21.32 65.74 -19.55
N PRO A 92 21.69 66.75 -18.74
CA PRO A 92 22.95 66.74 -18.00
C PRO A 92 23.03 65.52 -17.07
N THR A 93 24.21 64.88 -17.05
CA THR A 93 24.48 63.74 -16.18
C THR A 93 24.31 64.13 -14.72
N GLN A 94 23.45 63.39 -14.00
CA GLN A 94 23.16 63.65 -12.60
C GLN A 94 24.14 62.88 -11.71
N VAL A 95 24.69 63.52 -10.68
CA VAL A 95 25.63 62.89 -9.74
C VAL A 95 25.12 63.08 -8.32
N ILE A 96 24.97 61.98 -7.58
CA ILE A 96 24.41 61.94 -6.22
C ILE A 96 25.30 61.07 -5.32
N PRO A 97 25.55 61.44 -4.04
CA PRO A 97 26.31 60.60 -3.11
C PRO A 97 25.61 59.26 -2.86
N LEU A 98 26.37 58.17 -3.02
CA LEU A 98 25.89 56.80 -2.83
C LEU A 98 25.86 56.45 -1.34
N LYS A 99 24.66 56.23 -0.79
CA LYS A 99 24.50 55.79 0.59
C LYS A 99 24.74 54.28 0.71
N THR A 100 25.90 53.90 1.25
CA THR A 100 26.19 52.50 1.60
C THR A 100 25.19 51.98 2.64
N LEU A 101 24.60 50.81 2.35
CA LEU A 101 23.83 50.04 3.34
C LEU A 101 24.82 49.31 4.26
N ASN A 102 24.56 49.34 5.58
CA ASN A 102 25.41 48.68 6.56
C ASN A 102 25.39 47.16 6.37
N ALA A 103 26.50 46.48 6.68
CA ALA A 103 26.61 45.03 6.56
C ALA A 103 25.58 44.32 7.45
N VAL A 104 24.88 43.34 6.86
CA VAL A 104 23.94 42.44 7.55
C VAL A 104 24.48 41.03 7.40
N ALA A 105 24.52 40.27 8.48
CA ALA A 105 24.99 38.88 8.44
C ALA A 105 24.02 38.03 7.62
N SER A 106 24.55 37.33 6.61
CA SER A 106 23.78 36.33 5.87
C SER A 106 23.65 35.04 6.67
N VAL A 107 22.61 34.27 6.35
CA VAL A 107 22.32 32.96 6.96
C VAL A 107 22.53 31.88 5.88
N PRO A 108 23.05 30.68 6.21
CA PRO A 108 23.29 29.66 5.20
C PRO A 108 22.02 29.22 4.47
N ILE A 109 22.15 28.83 3.20
CA ILE A 109 21.03 28.46 2.33
C ILE A 109 20.24 27.28 2.94
N MET A 110 18.91 27.38 2.92
CA MET A 110 18.01 26.31 3.30
C MET A 110 16.73 26.35 2.45
N TYR A 111 16.44 25.26 1.74
CA TYR A 111 15.14 25.04 1.12
C TYR A 111 14.11 24.59 2.17
N SER A 112 12.84 24.92 1.97
CA SER A 112 11.77 24.50 2.89
C SER A 112 11.61 22.98 2.93
N TRP A 113 11.36 22.43 4.12
CA TRP A 113 11.18 21.00 4.34
C TRP A 113 10.14 20.73 5.43
N SER A 114 9.44 19.60 5.33
CA SER A 114 8.40 19.22 6.29
C SER A 114 8.96 18.33 7.42
N PRO A 115 8.62 18.59 8.70
CA PRO A 115 9.13 17.80 9.81
C PRO A 115 8.43 16.44 9.96
N LEU A 116 9.24 15.38 10.13
CA LEU A 116 8.82 14.00 10.34
C LEU A 116 9.20 13.47 11.74
N GLN A 117 8.43 12.51 12.23
CA GLN A 117 8.73 11.72 13.43
C GLN A 117 8.90 10.22 13.15
N GLN A 118 8.49 9.81 11.94
CA GLN A 118 8.52 8.46 11.36
C GLN A 118 8.70 8.66 9.85
N ASN A 119 9.22 7.66 9.15
CA ASN A 119 9.37 7.73 7.69
C ASN A 119 8.00 7.77 6.98
N PHE A 120 8.00 8.28 5.74
CA PHE A 120 6.79 8.49 4.93
C PHE A 120 6.98 7.87 3.55
N MET A 121 6.26 6.80 3.21
CA MET A 121 6.32 6.17 1.88
C MET A 121 5.78 7.13 0.81
N VAL A 122 6.47 7.21 -0.32
CA VAL A 122 6.08 8.02 -1.50
C VAL A 122 6.20 7.12 -2.74
N GLU A 123 5.22 7.23 -3.63
CA GLU A 123 5.21 6.53 -4.91
C GLU A 123 6.10 7.24 -5.93
N ASP A 124 6.59 6.49 -6.92
CA ASP A 124 7.53 6.97 -7.93
C ASP A 124 6.92 8.05 -8.84
N GLU A 125 7.63 9.15 -9.03
CA GLU A 125 7.22 10.25 -9.92
C GLU A 125 7.60 9.89 -11.37
N THR A 126 6.64 9.39 -12.15
CA THR A 126 6.85 8.93 -13.53
C THR A 126 6.97 10.04 -14.58
N VAL A 127 6.70 11.30 -14.20
CA VAL A 127 6.75 12.48 -15.07
C VAL A 127 7.46 13.62 -14.34
N LEU A 128 8.45 14.23 -15.00
CA LEU A 128 9.16 15.37 -14.42
C LEU A 128 8.26 16.61 -14.41
N HIS A 129 7.80 17.00 -13.23
CA HIS A 129 6.83 18.09 -13.07
C HIS A 129 7.43 19.50 -13.15
N ASN A 130 8.76 19.63 -13.06
CA ASN A 130 9.49 20.90 -13.17
C ASN A 130 10.94 20.66 -13.64
N ILE A 131 11.43 21.43 -14.61
CA ILE A 131 12.85 21.43 -14.98
C ILE A 131 13.61 22.34 -13.99
N PRO A 132 14.66 21.85 -13.30
CA PRO A 132 15.45 22.69 -12.40
C PRO A 132 16.15 23.83 -13.15
N TYR A 133 15.87 25.08 -12.77
CA TYR A 133 16.62 26.23 -13.28
C TYR A 133 17.96 26.35 -12.55
N MET A 134 19.04 26.52 -13.30
CA MET A 134 20.42 26.49 -12.79
C MET A 134 21.24 27.74 -13.17
N GLY A 135 20.59 28.76 -13.74
CA GLY A 135 21.27 29.91 -14.36
C GLY A 135 21.58 29.65 -15.83
N ASP A 136 21.37 30.67 -16.66
CA ASP A 136 21.59 30.60 -18.12
C ASP A 136 23.06 30.24 -18.45
N GLU A 137 23.99 30.77 -17.67
CA GLU A 137 25.45 30.53 -17.72
C GLU A 137 25.83 29.04 -17.59
N VAL A 138 25.02 28.23 -16.91
CA VAL A 138 25.23 26.78 -16.70
C VAL A 138 24.52 25.96 -17.78
N LEU A 139 23.39 26.45 -18.30
CA LEU A 139 22.62 25.78 -19.35
C LEU A 139 23.40 25.71 -20.67
N ASP A 140 24.18 26.75 -20.99
CA ASP A 140 25.03 26.80 -22.19
C ASP A 140 26.24 25.85 -22.15
N GLN A 141 26.66 25.41 -20.96
CA GLN A 141 27.86 24.56 -20.79
C GLN A 141 27.55 23.07 -20.70
N ASP A 142 26.36 22.70 -20.20
CA ASP A 142 26.08 21.35 -19.70
C ASP A 142 24.70 20.84 -20.15
N GLY A 143 24.30 21.17 -21.38
CA GLY A 143 22.99 20.79 -21.96
C GLY A 143 22.72 19.27 -22.00
N THR A 144 23.78 18.45 -22.00
CA THR A 144 23.71 16.98 -21.85
C THR A 144 23.04 16.55 -20.56
N PHE A 145 23.22 17.28 -19.45
CA PHE A 145 22.56 16.99 -18.17
C PHE A 145 21.03 17.07 -18.29
N ILE A 146 20.50 18.07 -19.02
CA ILE A 146 19.06 18.24 -19.20
C ILE A 146 18.49 17.11 -20.06
N GLU A 147 19.18 16.73 -21.14
CA GLU A 147 18.78 15.58 -21.96
C GLU A 147 18.79 14.27 -21.16
N GLU A 148 19.83 14.04 -20.37
CA GLU A 148 19.96 12.88 -19.49
C GLU A 148 18.94 12.84 -18.35
N LEU A 149 18.55 13.99 -17.81
CA LEU A 149 17.50 14.11 -16.81
C LEU A 149 16.14 13.79 -17.42
N ILE A 150 15.82 14.35 -18.60
CA ILE A 150 14.58 14.08 -19.31
C ILE A 150 14.48 12.60 -19.72
N LYS A 151 15.59 12.00 -20.17
CA LYS A 151 15.67 10.56 -20.49
C LYS A 151 15.36 9.65 -19.31
N ASN A 152 15.72 10.04 -18.10
CA ASN A 152 15.41 9.31 -16.86
C ASN A 152 13.90 9.27 -16.53
N TYR A 153 13.08 10.12 -17.15
CA TYR A 153 11.61 10.14 -17.04
C TYR A 153 10.94 9.70 -18.36
N ASP A 154 11.58 8.84 -19.16
CA ASP A 154 11.12 8.39 -20.49
C ASP A 154 10.81 9.53 -21.49
N GLY A 155 11.40 10.72 -21.33
CA GLY A 155 11.05 11.90 -22.12
C GLY A 155 9.80 12.64 -21.65
N LYS A 156 9.19 12.27 -20.52
CA LYS A 156 7.94 12.86 -20.02
C LYS A 156 8.22 14.05 -19.10
N VAL A 157 7.99 15.26 -19.62
CA VAL A 157 7.97 16.50 -18.84
C VAL A 157 6.55 17.06 -18.80
N HIS A 158 6.10 17.52 -17.63
CA HIS A 158 4.77 18.11 -17.50
C HIS A 158 4.66 19.39 -18.36
N GLY A 159 3.65 19.43 -19.24
CA GLY A 159 3.44 20.53 -20.18
C GLY A 159 4.18 20.41 -21.52
N ASP A 160 5.06 19.43 -21.72
CA ASP A 160 5.65 19.16 -23.04
C ASP A 160 4.64 18.42 -23.94
N ARG A 161 4.06 19.14 -24.92
CA ARG A 161 2.93 18.66 -25.72
C ARG A 161 2.81 19.36 -27.07
N GLU A 162 2.39 18.61 -28.09
CA GLU A 162 1.85 19.19 -29.33
C GLU A 162 0.48 19.86 -29.17
N CYS A 163 -0.28 19.50 -28.14
CA CYS A 163 -1.65 19.96 -27.89
C CYS A 163 -1.74 20.71 -26.55
N GLY A 164 -2.48 21.82 -26.54
CA GLY A 164 -2.56 22.71 -25.38
C GLY A 164 -3.30 22.14 -24.16
N PHE A 165 -3.71 23.04 -23.26
CA PHE A 165 -4.37 22.71 -22.00
C PHE A 165 -5.68 21.91 -22.13
N ILE A 166 -5.68 20.67 -21.59
CA ILE A 166 -6.86 19.84 -21.37
C ILE A 166 -7.24 19.84 -19.89
N ASN A 167 -8.51 20.15 -19.59
CA ASN A 167 -9.12 20.02 -18.27
C ASN A 167 -10.14 18.87 -18.26
N ASP A 168 -10.61 18.53 -17.07
CA ASP A 168 -11.46 17.34 -16.85
C ASP A 168 -12.80 17.43 -17.60
N GLU A 169 -13.40 18.62 -17.70
CA GLU A 169 -14.60 18.83 -18.51
C GLU A 169 -14.36 18.55 -20.01
N ILE A 170 -13.26 19.07 -20.59
CA ILE A 170 -12.95 18.87 -22.01
C ILE A 170 -12.51 17.43 -22.25
N PHE A 171 -11.86 16.79 -21.27
CA PHE A 171 -11.50 15.38 -21.33
C PHE A 171 -12.73 14.47 -21.44
N VAL A 172 -13.74 14.65 -20.57
CA VAL A 172 -14.99 13.88 -20.63
C VAL A 172 -15.72 14.12 -21.95
N GLU A 173 -15.80 15.37 -22.42
CA GLU A 173 -16.42 15.68 -23.72
C GLU A 173 -15.64 15.10 -24.92
N LEU A 174 -14.31 15.08 -24.85
CA LEU A 174 -13.44 14.50 -25.88
C LEU A 174 -13.61 12.98 -25.98
N VAL A 175 -13.59 12.28 -24.84
CA VAL A 175 -13.84 10.83 -24.80
C VAL A 175 -15.25 10.51 -25.31
N ASN A 176 -16.27 11.29 -24.92
CA ASN A 176 -17.64 11.12 -25.43
C ASN A 176 -17.75 11.35 -26.95
N ALA A 177 -17.10 12.39 -27.49
CA ALA A 177 -17.12 12.69 -28.93
C ALA A 177 -16.38 11.61 -29.76
N LEU A 178 -15.30 11.04 -29.22
CA LEU A 178 -14.56 9.94 -29.84
C LEU A 178 -15.30 8.60 -29.73
N GLY A 179 -16.06 8.39 -28.64
CA GLY A 179 -16.95 7.24 -28.48
C GLY A 179 -18.10 7.24 -29.48
N GLN A 180 -18.77 8.39 -29.68
CA GLN A 180 -19.83 8.54 -30.69
C GLN A 180 -19.34 8.16 -32.10
N TYR A 181 -18.14 8.63 -32.47
CA TYR A 181 -17.54 8.28 -33.76
C TYR A 181 -17.23 6.78 -33.92
N ASN A 182 -16.99 6.06 -32.83
CA ASN A 182 -16.75 4.61 -32.86
C ASN A 182 -18.06 3.81 -33.01
N ASP A 183 -19.21 4.33 -32.58
CA ASP A 183 -20.51 3.70 -32.85
C ASP A 183 -20.97 3.98 -34.29
N ASP A 184 -20.77 5.21 -34.81
CA ASP A 184 -21.17 5.60 -36.19
C ASP A 184 -20.45 4.78 -37.32
N ASP A 185 -19.27 4.20 -37.05
CA ASP A 185 -18.51 3.39 -38.02
C ASP A 185 -18.94 1.90 -38.08
N ASP A 186 -19.73 1.39 -37.12
CA ASP A 186 -20.16 -0.02 -37.07
C ASP A 186 -21.53 -0.27 -37.77
N ASP A 187 -22.24 0.79 -38.19
CA ASP A 187 -23.57 0.73 -38.83
C ASP A 187 -23.56 0.97 -40.37
N ASP A 188 -22.43 1.37 -40.98
CA ASP A 188 -22.32 1.69 -42.43
C ASP A 188 -21.84 0.50 -43.29
N ASP A 189 -22.56 -0.63 -43.24
CA ASP A 189 -22.28 -1.82 -44.06
C ASP A 189 -23.56 -2.29 -44.82
N GLY A 190 -24.05 -1.44 -45.74
CA GLY A 190 -24.83 -1.88 -46.91
C GLY A 190 -26.25 -1.30 -47.08
N ASP A 191 -26.36 -0.15 -47.74
CA ASP A 191 -27.56 0.25 -48.49
C ASP A 191 -27.18 1.03 -49.77
N ASP A 192 -27.91 0.78 -50.85
CA ASP A 192 -27.66 1.27 -52.22
C ASP A 192 -27.93 2.79 -52.35
N PRO A 193 -27.23 3.58 -53.20
CA PRO A 193 -27.38 5.04 -53.24
C PRO A 193 -28.76 5.57 -53.65
N ASP A 194 -29.57 4.78 -54.37
CA ASP A 194 -30.82 5.24 -55.00
C ASP A 194 -32.04 5.28 -54.05
N GLU A 195 -32.00 4.76 -52.82
CA GLU A 195 -33.10 4.88 -51.85
C GLU A 195 -33.05 6.18 -51.00
N ARG A 196 -32.03 7.04 -51.18
CA ARG A 196 -31.80 8.18 -50.28
C ARG A 196 -32.75 9.37 -50.46
N GLU A 197 -33.50 9.47 -51.56
CA GLU A 197 -34.39 10.63 -51.81
C GLU A 197 -35.83 10.48 -51.27
N GLU A 198 -36.35 9.25 -51.04
CA GLU A 198 -37.71 9.09 -50.49
C GLU A 198 -37.73 9.13 -48.94
N LYS A 199 -36.76 8.51 -48.26
CA LYS A 199 -36.68 8.50 -46.78
C LYS A 199 -36.45 9.87 -46.15
N GLN A 200 -36.12 10.91 -46.93
CA GLN A 200 -35.88 12.26 -46.41
C GLN A 200 -37.15 13.11 -46.23
N LYS A 201 -38.33 12.66 -46.71
CA LYS A 201 -39.61 13.37 -46.50
C LYS A 201 -40.39 12.91 -45.26
N ASP A 202 -40.32 11.63 -44.89
CA ASP A 202 -41.10 11.08 -43.78
C ASP A 202 -40.51 11.42 -42.39
N LEU A 203 -39.29 11.96 -42.33
CA LEU A 203 -38.59 12.32 -41.09
C LEU A 203 -38.92 13.73 -40.55
N GLU A 204 -39.69 14.56 -41.27
CA GLU A 204 -40.10 15.88 -40.75
C GLU A 204 -41.41 15.87 -39.95
N GLU A 205 -42.26 14.82 -40.03
CA GLU A 205 -43.57 14.80 -39.34
C GLU A 205 -43.59 14.12 -37.96
N ASN A 206 -42.62 13.25 -37.60
CA ASN A 206 -42.59 12.59 -36.28
C ASN A 206 -41.67 13.28 -35.26
N ARG A 207 -42.03 14.53 -34.91
CA ARG A 207 -41.39 15.34 -33.87
C ARG A 207 -42.14 15.35 -32.53
N GLU A 208 -42.75 14.24 -32.13
CA GLU A 208 -43.36 14.13 -30.80
C GLU A 208 -43.36 12.68 -30.29
N ASP A 209 -42.21 12.22 -29.79
CA ASP A 209 -42.21 11.38 -28.58
C ASP A 209 -40.83 11.30 -27.89
N LYS A 210 -40.86 11.32 -26.55
CA LYS A 210 -39.70 11.02 -25.69
C LYS A 210 -39.95 9.67 -25.04
N GLU A 211 -39.06 8.69 -25.22
CA GLU A 211 -38.43 7.96 -24.11
C GLU A 211 -37.37 6.93 -24.57
N SER A 212 -36.49 6.56 -23.64
CA SER A 212 -35.46 5.49 -23.75
C SER A 212 -34.48 5.54 -24.94
N ARG A 213 -33.32 6.17 -24.74
CA ARG A 213 -32.08 5.76 -25.43
C ARG A 213 -31.38 4.68 -24.59
N PRO A 214 -30.82 3.62 -25.20
CA PRO A 214 -30.05 2.62 -24.45
C PRO A 214 -28.81 3.25 -23.78
N PRO A 215 -28.30 2.67 -22.68
CA PRO A 215 -27.05 3.13 -22.07
C PRO A 215 -25.90 2.98 -23.08
N ARG A 216 -25.12 4.05 -23.25
CA ARG A 216 -23.97 4.06 -24.16
C ARG A 216 -22.98 2.96 -23.77
N LYS A 217 -22.42 2.25 -24.75
CA LYS A 217 -21.31 1.32 -24.51
C LYS A 217 -20.14 2.08 -23.88
N PHE A 218 -19.37 1.41 -23.03
CA PHE A 218 -18.15 2.01 -22.47
C PHE A 218 -17.15 2.28 -23.61
N PRO A 219 -16.47 3.45 -23.65
CA PRO A 219 -15.56 3.81 -24.74
C PRO A 219 -14.43 2.79 -24.93
N SER A 220 -14.00 2.58 -26.17
CA SER A 220 -12.98 1.58 -26.50
C SER A 220 -11.59 1.95 -25.96
N ASP A 221 -10.81 0.94 -25.55
CA ASP A 221 -9.46 1.14 -24.98
C ASP A 221 -8.49 1.87 -25.94
N LYS A 222 -8.73 1.76 -27.25
CA LYS A 222 -7.98 2.48 -28.29
C LYS A 222 -8.14 4.00 -28.24
N ILE A 223 -9.25 4.50 -27.71
CA ILE A 223 -9.45 5.94 -27.47
C ILE A 223 -8.49 6.42 -26.38
N PHE A 224 -8.34 5.65 -25.28
CA PHE A 224 -7.46 6.01 -24.18
C PHE A 224 -5.97 5.91 -24.55
N GLU A 225 -5.57 4.88 -25.31
CA GLU A 225 -4.22 4.80 -25.92
C GLU A 225 -3.92 6.05 -26.78
N ALA A 226 -4.88 6.46 -27.62
CA ALA A 226 -4.71 7.60 -28.51
C ALA A 226 -4.62 8.94 -27.74
N ILE A 227 -5.47 9.15 -26.73
CA ILE A 227 -5.43 10.36 -25.89
C ILE A 227 -4.15 10.41 -25.06
N SER A 228 -3.76 9.32 -24.38
CA SER A 228 -2.50 9.26 -23.61
C SER A 228 -1.30 9.63 -24.48
N SER A 229 -1.26 9.16 -25.73
CA SER A 229 -0.19 9.50 -26.66
C SER A 229 -0.17 10.96 -27.16
N MET A 230 -1.26 11.71 -26.99
CA MET A 230 -1.34 13.16 -27.27
C MET A 230 -1.16 14.03 -26.02
N PHE A 231 -1.30 13.44 -24.82
CA PHE A 231 -1.20 14.09 -23.51
C PHE A 231 -0.42 13.20 -22.51
N PRO A 232 0.89 12.97 -22.70
CA PRO A 232 1.65 11.97 -21.92
C PRO A 232 1.71 12.25 -20.42
N ASP A 233 1.63 13.53 -20.06
CA ASP A 233 1.61 14.05 -18.68
C ASP A 233 0.23 13.99 -18.00
N LYS A 234 -0.80 13.47 -18.69
CA LYS A 234 -2.11 13.15 -18.08
C LYS A 234 -2.23 11.68 -17.66
N GLY A 235 -1.16 10.90 -17.83
CA GLY A 235 -1.08 9.51 -17.38
C GLY A 235 -1.09 8.49 -18.51
N THR A 236 -0.90 7.23 -18.14
CA THR A 236 -1.06 6.10 -19.06
C THR A 236 -2.52 5.94 -19.52
N ALA A 237 -2.75 5.10 -20.53
CA ALA A 237 -4.10 4.79 -21.02
C ALA A 237 -5.04 4.27 -19.90
N GLU A 238 -4.52 3.48 -18.96
CA GLU A 238 -5.33 2.94 -17.86
C GLU A 238 -5.66 4.02 -16.80
N GLU A 239 -4.72 4.92 -16.48
CA GLU A 239 -4.99 6.07 -15.60
C GLU A 239 -6.07 6.99 -16.19
N LEU A 240 -6.03 7.25 -17.50
CA LEU A 240 -7.08 8.01 -18.18
C LEU A 240 -8.43 7.30 -18.19
N LYS A 241 -8.44 5.97 -18.30
CA LYS A 241 -9.65 5.14 -18.27
C LYS A 241 -10.29 5.13 -16.90
N GLU A 242 -9.51 4.94 -15.84
CA GLU A 242 -9.97 5.08 -14.44
C GLU A 242 -10.50 6.49 -14.17
N LYS A 243 -9.74 7.53 -14.57
CA LYS A 243 -10.17 8.92 -14.43
C LYS A 243 -11.47 9.23 -15.18
N TYR A 244 -11.71 8.60 -16.34
CA TYR A 244 -12.96 8.76 -17.06
C TYR A 244 -14.15 8.10 -16.32
N LYS A 245 -13.96 6.92 -15.72
CA LYS A 245 -14.98 6.28 -14.86
C LYS A 245 -15.34 7.22 -13.70
N GLU A 246 -14.35 7.67 -12.94
CA GLU A 246 -14.54 8.56 -11.79
C GLU A 246 -15.35 9.82 -12.17
N LEU A 247 -14.97 10.51 -13.26
CA LEU A 247 -15.63 11.75 -13.69
C LEU A 247 -17.03 11.55 -14.30
N THR A 248 -17.38 10.34 -14.72
CA THR A 248 -18.71 10.02 -15.28
C THR A 248 -19.66 9.42 -14.25
N GLU A 249 -19.15 8.68 -13.27
CA GLU A 249 -19.95 8.08 -12.19
C GLU A 249 -20.41 9.12 -11.14
N GLN A 250 -19.72 10.26 -11.00
CA GLN A 250 -20.08 11.33 -10.04
C GLN A 250 -21.36 12.14 -10.37
N GLN A 251 -22.11 11.83 -11.43
CA GLN A 251 -23.19 12.70 -11.94
C GLN A 251 -24.56 12.60 -11.23
N LEU A 252 -24.69 11.85 -10.12
CA LEU A 252 -25.93 11.77 -9.34
C LEU A 252 -25.70 12.12 -7.85
N PRO A 253 -26.20 13.28 -7.36
CA PRO A 253 -26.06 13.67 -5.96
C PRO A 253 -26.67 12.63 -5.00
N GLY A 254 -25.82 11.94 -4.25
CA GLY A 254 -26.22 10.95 -3.24
C GLY A 254 -26.37 9.51 -3.74
N ALA A 255 -26.14 9.22 -5.02
CA ALA A 255 -25.99 7.85 -5.50
C ALA A 255 -24.57 7.36 -5.19
N LEU A 256 -24.44 6.43 -4.24
CA LEU A 256 -23.20 5.70 -4.06
C LEU A 256 -22.99 4.73 -5.23
N PRO A 257 -21.74 4.53 -5.73
CA PRO A 257 -21.42 3.51 -6.72
C PRO A 257 -21.93 2.12 -6.30
N PRO A 258 -22.22 1.20 -7.25
CA PRO A 258 -22.85 -0.09 -6.96
C PRO A 258 -22.12 -0.95 -5.92
N GLU A 259 -20.80 -0.78 -5.81
CA GLU A 259 -19.90 -1.53 -4.93
C GLU A 259 -19.68 -0.84 -3.57
N CYS A 260 -20.11 0.42 -3.41
CA CYS A 260 -20.04 1.15 -2.16
C CYS A 260 -21.18 0.77 -1.22
N THR A 261 -20.84 0.37 0.01
CA THR A 261 -21.83 0.07 1.06
C THR A 261 -22.27 1.37 1.76
N PRO A 262 -23.58 1.71 1.81
CA PRO A 262 -24.06 2.87 2.56
C PRO A 262 -23.73 2.79 4.05
N ASN A 263 -23.52 3.93 4.71
CA ASN A 263 -23.28 3.97 6.15
C ASN A 263 -24.43 3.30 6.92
N ILE A 264 -24.08 2.39 7.84
CA ILE A 264 -25.02 1.68 8.73
C ILE A 264 -25.76 2.67 9.63
N ASP A 265 -25.11 3.76 10.05
CA ASP A 265 -25.73 4.81 10.87
C ASP A 265 -26.52 5.84 10.04
N GLY A 266 -26.61 5.66 8.72
CA GLY A 266 -27.26 6.59 7.79
C GLY A 266 -28.71 6.24 7.47
N PRO A 267 -29.54 7.21 7.02
CA PRO A 267 -30.94 6.97 6.64
C PRO A 267 -31.07 6.02 5.44
N ASN A 268 -30.03 5.90 4.62
CA ASN A 268 -29.99 5.04 3.43
C ASN A 268 -29.35 3.65 3.71
N ALA A 269 -29.28 3.22 4.97
CA ALA A 269 -28.68 1.95 5.37
C ALA A 269 -29.40 0.75 4.71
N LYS A 270 -28.66 -0.04 3.92
CA LYS A 270 -29.17 -1.25 3.24
C LYS A 270 -28.79 -2.52 4.02
N SER A 271 -29.59 -3.57 3.85
CA SER A 271 -29.28 -4.92 4.37
C SER A 271 -28.24 -5.59 3.49
N VAL A 272 -26.97 -5.61 3.91
CA VAL A 272 -25.81 -6.10 3.16
C VAL A 272 -25.15 -7.30 3.85
N GLN A 273 -24.20 -7.96 3.17
CA GLN A 273 -23.46 -9.08 3.76
C GLN A 273 -22.36 -8.60 4.73
N ARG A 274 -21.90 -9.51 5.60
CA ARG A 274 -20.81 -9.22 6.56
C ARG A 274 -19.56 -8.65 5.87
N GLU A 275 -19.13 -9.29 4.78
CA GLU A 275 -17.88 -8.92 4.13
C GLU A 275 -17.99 -7.56 3.41
N GLN A 276 -19.16 -7.23 2.87
CA GLN A 276 -19.46 -5.89 2.32
C GLN A 276 -19.44 -4.84 3.44
N SER A 277 -20.11 -5.12 4.57
CA SER A 277 -20.15 -4.23 5.75
C SER A 277 -18.76 -3.93 6.33
N LEU A 278 -17.83 -4.88 6.22
CA LEU A 278 -16.47 -4.77 6.75
C LEU A 278 -15.41 -4.47 5.69
N HIS A 279 -15.78 -4.37 4.40
CA HIS A 279 -14.82 -4.32 3.30
C HIS A 279 -13.83 -3.17 3.46
N SER A 280 -14.32 -1.93 3.61
CA SER A 280 -13.48 -0.75 3.80
C SER A 280 -12.58 -0.87 5.04
N PHE A 281 -13.07 -1.49 6.12
CA PHE A 281 -12.31 -1.71 7.34
C PHE A 281 -11.21 -2.77 7.16
N HIS A 282 -11.46 -3.85 6.41
CA HIS A 282 -10.44 -4.88 6.12
C HIS A 282 -9.39 -4.37 5.11
N THR A 283 -9.83 -3.72 4.02
CA THR A 283 -8.95 -3.29 2.92
C THR A 283 -8.04 -2.13 3.33
N LEU A 284 -8.58 -1.09 4.00
CA LEU A 284 -7.81 0.12 4.32
C LEU A 284 -7.02 0.02 5.63
N PHE A 285 -7.36 -0.88 6.55
CA PHE A 285 -6.65 -0.99 7.81
C PHE A 285 -5.25 -1.60 7.63
N CYS A 286 -4.24 -1.00 8.26
CA CYS A 286 -2.92 -1.58 8.36
C CYS A 286 -2.71 -2.22 9.73
N ARG A 287 -2.67 -3.56 9.76
CA ARG A 287 -2.36 -4.35 10.97
C ARG A 287 -0.98 -4.08 11.56
N ARG A 288 -0.03 -3.49 10.81
CA ARG A 288 1.34 -3.21 11.30
C ARG A 288 1.40 -1.98 12.20
N CYS A 289 0.73 -0.89 11.81
CA CYS A 289 0.76 0.40 12.51
C CYS A 289 -0.58 0.85 13.12
N PHE A 290 -1.65 0.07 12.94
CA PHE A 290 -3.00 0.30 13.49
C PHE A 290 -3.68 1.60 13.01
N LYS A 291 -3.43 1.99 11.76
CA LYS A 291 -4.07 3.13 11.07
C LYS A 291 -4.84 2.64 9.85
N TYR A 292 -5.85 3.37 9.41
CA TYR A 292 -6.39 3.25 8.06
C TYR A 292 -5.53 4.05 7.10
N ASP A 293 -5.36 3.55 5.87
CA ASP A 293 -4.62 4.16 4.77
C ASP A 293 -3.26 4.74 5.21
N CYS A 294 -2.33 3.85 5.58
CA CYS A 294 -1.13 4.26 6.30
C CYS A 294 0.02 4.68 5.37
N PHE A 295 0.60 5.84 5.63
CA PHE A 295 1.77 6.41 4.93
C PHE A 295 3.10 5.62 5.02
N LEU A 296 3.09 4.31 5.31
CA LEU A 296 4.33 3.52 5.50
C LEU A 296 4.28 2.13 4.84
N HIS A 297 3.10 1.55 4.63
CA HIS A 297 2.94 0.18 4.14
C HIS A 297 2.04 0.19 2.90
N PRO A 298 2.60 0.14 1.68
CA PRO A 298 1.83 0.28 0.44
C PRO A 298 1.00 -0.95 0.10
N PHE A 299 1.32 -2.12 0.66
CA PHE A 299 0.58 -3.35 0.43
C PHE A 299 -0.56 -3.50 1.45
N HIS A 300 -1.79 -3.69 0.94
CA HIS A 300 -2.95 -4.07 1.75
C HIS A 300 -2.69 -5.33 2.58
N ALA A 301 -3.36 -5.44 3.73
CA ALA A 301 -3.22 -6.60 4.60
C ALA A 301 -3.77 -7.87 3.93
N THR A 302 -3.08 -9.00 4.11
CA THR A 302 -3.49 -10.26 3.46
C THR A 302 -4.86 -10.73 4.00
N PRO A 303 -5.75 -11.31 3.18
CA PRO A 303 -7.13 -11.62 3.59
C PRO A 303 -7.26 -12.53 4.83
N ASN A 304 -6.29 -13.40 5.11
CA ASN A 304 -6.32 -14.25 6.30
C ASN A 304 -5.94 -13.50 7.59
N THR A 305 -5.35 -12.30 7.50
CA THR A 305 -4.98 -11.46 8.65
C THR A 305 -6.19 -11.06 9.52
N TYR A 306 -7.37 -10.93 8.89
CA TYR A 306 -8.63 -10.59 9.59
C TYR A 306 -9.45 -11.80 10.03
N LYS A 307 -9.11 -13.00 9.53
CA LYS A 307 -9.77 -14.25 9.92
C LYS A 307 -9.19 -14.72 11.26
N ARG A 308 -9.92 -14.49 12.35
CA ARG A 308 -9.58 -15.07 13.65
C ARG A 308 -9.94 -16.55 13.69
N LYS A 309 -9.16 -17.34 14.43
CA LYS A 309 -9.49 -18.74 14.70
C LYS A 309 -10.73 -18.82 15.58
N ASN A 310 -11.67 -19.69 15.20
CA ASN A 310 -12.78 -20.15 16.04
C ASN A 310 -12.20 -20.71 17.35
N THR A 311 -12.08 -19.87 18.37
CA THR A 311 -11.73 -20.30 19.72
C THR A 311 -13.06 -20.33 20.44
N GLU A 312 -13.54 -21.54 20.75
CA GLU A 312 -14.82 -21.76 21.41
C GLU A 312 -14.89 -20.88 22.67
N THR A 313 -15.60 -19.76 22.55
CA THR A 313 -15.87 -18.90 23.69
C THR A 313 -16.94 -19.64 24.45
N ALA A 314 -16.55 -20.23 25.60
CA ALA A 314 -17.46 -21.01 26.42
C ALA A 314 -18.75 -20.20 26.65
N LEU A 315 -19.85 -20.69 26.07
CA LEU A 315 -21.15 -20.04 26.15
C LEU A 315 -21.55 -20.01 27.63
N ASP A 316 -21.76 -18.82 28.18
CA ASP A 316 -22.29 -18.68 29.53
C ASP A 316 -23.71 -19.23 29.51
N ASN A 317 -23.93 -20.33 30.23
CA ASN A 317 -25.17 -21.11 30.19
C ASN A 317 -26.34 -20.45 30.94
N LYS A 318 -26.16 -19.21 31.40
CA LYS A 318 -27.16 -18.42 32.10
C LYS A 318 -28.09 -17.68 31.12
N PRO A 319 -29.41 -17.63 31.39
CA PRO A 319 -30.32 -16.80 30.61
C PRO A 319 -30.01 -15.32 30.83
N CYS A 320 -30.05 -14.53 29.75
CA CYS A 320 -29.73 -13.09 29.79
C CYS A 320 -30.87 -12.19 30.32
N GLY A 321 -32.03 -12.76 30.63
CA GLY A 321 -33.25 -12.07 31.04
C GLY A 321 -34.51 -12.89 30.71
N PRO A 322 -35.71 -12.42 31.05
CA PRO A 322 -36.96 -13.17 30.87
C PRO A 322 -37.30 -13.46 29.39
N GLN A 323 -36.80 -12.66 28.45
CA GLN A 323 -36.96 -12.84 27.00
C GLN A 323 -35.73 -13.51 26.35
N CYS A 324 -35.03 -14.37 27.09
CA CYS A 324 -33.91 -15.14 26.55
C CYS A 324 -34.39 -16.30 25.67
N TYR A 325 -33.74 -16.53 24.52
CA TYR A 325 -34.00 -17.69 23.66
C TYR A 325 -33.85 -19.04 24.40
N GLN A 326 -33.09 -19.07 25.49
CA GLN A 326 -32.90 -20.26 26.32
C GLN A 326 -34.16 -20.74 27.06
N HIS A 327 -35.22 -19.92 27.11
CA HIS A 327 -36.52 -20.30 27.67
C HIS A 327 -37.45 -20.99 26.65
N LEU A 328 -37.07 -21.03 25.36
CA LEU A 328 -37.80 -21.75 24.32
C LEU A 328 -37.39 -23.23 24.30
N GLU A 329 -38.37 -24.12 24.26
CA GLU A 329 -38.13 -25.57 24.12
C GLU A 329 -37.37 -25.89 22.83
N GLY A 330 -36.33 -26.73 22.93
CA GLY A 330 -35.48 -27.11 21.81
C GLY A 330 -34.52 -26.03 21.28
N ALA A 331 -34.60 -24.77 21.73
CA ALA A 331 -33.81 -23.69 21.11
C ALA A 331 -32.28 -23.78 21.34
N LYS A 332 -31.84 -24.34 22.48
CA LYS A 332 -30.41 -24.67 22.71
C LYS A 332 -29.93 -25.78 21.77
N GLU A 333 -30.76 -26.80 21.58
CA GLU A 333 -30.46 -27.96 20.72
C GLU A 333 -30.45 -27.56 19.24
N PHE A 334 -31.41 -26.75 18.81
CA PHE A 334 -31.49 -26.23 17.45
C PHE A 334 -30.33 -25.29 17.10
N ALA A 335 -29.95 -24.38 18.01
CA ALA A 335 -28.77 -23.53 17.82
C ALA A 335 -27.48 -24.36 17.69
N ALA A 336 -27.30 -25.35 18.58
CA ALA A 336 -26.15 -26.26 18.52
C ALA A 336 -26.17 -27.13 17.24
N ALA A 337 -27.35 -27.59 16.81
CA ALA A 337 -27.53 -28.37 15.59
C ALA A 337 -27.19 -27.56 14.33
N LEU A 338 -27.70 -26.33 14.19
CA LEU A 338 -27.40 -25.44 13.06
C LEU A 338 -25.89 -25.21 12.88
N THR A 339 -25.14 -25.05 13.98
CA THR A 339 -23.69 -24.85 13.92
C THR A 339 -22.93 -26.17 13.76
N ALA A 340 -23.40 -27.27 14.34
CA ALA A 340 -22.86 -28.60 14.06
C ALA A 340 -23.06 -29.01 12.58
N GLU A 341 -24.18 -28.64 11.95
CA GLU A 341 -24.41 -28.84 10.51
C GLU A 341 -23.52 -27.95 9.66
N ARG A 342 -23.29 -26.69 10.06
CA ARG A 342 -22.34 -25.79 9.40
C ARG A 342 -20.89 -26.30 9.47
N ILE A 343 -20.52 -27.02 10.51
CA ILE A 343 -19.18 -27.64 10.70
C ILE A 343 -19.05 -28.96 9.90
N LYS A 344 -20.15 -29.62 9.53
CA LYS A 344 -20.14 -30.89 8.77
C LYS A 344 -19.89 -30.69 7.26
N THR A 345 -18.72 -30.21 6.88
CA THR A 345 -18.15 -30.48 5.55
C THR A 345 -17.39 -31.81 5.57
N PRO A 346 -17.59 -32.74 4.60
CA PRO A 346 -16.86 -34.00 4.61
C PRO A 346 -15.36 -33.79 4.30
N PRO A 347 -14.43 -34.36 5.08
CA PRO A 347 -13.04 -34.38 4.68
C PRO A 347 -12.90 -35.25 3.42
N LYS A 348 -12.46 -34.65 2.30
CA LYS A 348 -12.07 -35.43 1.11
C LYS A 348 -10.95 -36.40 1.52
N ARG A 349 -11.27 -37.69 1.54
CA ARG A 349 -10.29 -38.77 1.76
C ARG A 349 -9.10 -38.56 0.82
N PRO A 350 -7.84 -38.67 1.29
CA PRO A 350 -6.71 -38.80 0.39
C PRO A 350 -6.93 -40.05 -0.47
N GLY A 351 -6.98 -39.87 -1.79
CA GLY A 351 -7.17 -40.98 -2.73
C GLY A 351 -6.02 -41.97 -2.63
N GLY A 352 -6.26 -43.12 -1.97
CA GLY A 352 -5.29 -44.20 -1.89
C GLY A 352 -4.95 -44.72 -3.29
N ARG A 353 -3.66 -44.71 -3.65
CA ARG A 353 -3.18 -45.25 -4.93
C ARG A 353 -3.54 -46.74 -5.05
N ARG A 354 -4.50 -47.07 -5.92
CA ARG A 354 -4.62 -48.42 -6.50
C ARG A 354 -4.21 -48.36 -7.98
N ARG A 355 -3.28 -49.25 -8.35
CA ARG A 355 -2.83 -49.46 -9.74
C ARG A 355 -3.99 -50.06 -10.55
N GLY A 356 -4.17 -49.63 -11.80
CA GLY A 356 -5.15 -50.25 -12.70
C GLY A 356 -5.27 -49.61 -14.09
N ARG A 357 -4.52 -50.15 -15.06
CA ARG A 357 -4.69 -50.10 -16.54
C ARG A 357 -4.97 -48.76 -17.26
N LEU A 358 -4.05 -48.40 -18.16
CA LEU A 358 -4.26 -47.48 -19.28
C LEU A 358 -4.70 -48.25 -20.55
N PRO A 359 -5.52 -47.65 -21.43
CA PRO A 359 -5.57 -47.96 -22.86
C PRO A 359 -4.62 -47.05 -23.67
N ASN A 360 -4.08 -47.57 -24.77
CA ASN A 360 -3.26 -46.83 -25.75
C ASN A 360 -4.10 -45.81 -26.55
N ASN A 361 -3.50 -44.65 -26.89
CA ASN A 361 -3.01 -44.46 -28.26
C ASN A 361 -2.03 -43.29 -28.42
N SER A 362 -1.29 -43.32 -29.53
CA SER A 362 -0.04 -42.58 -29.77
C SER A 362 -0.17 -41.28 -30.57
N SER A 363 0.72 -40.31 -30.32
CA SER A 363 1.57 -39.72 -31.37
C SER A 363 2.76 -38.93 -30.76
N ARG A 364 3.88 -38.91 -31.49
CA ARG A 364 5.20 -38.29 -31.16
C ARG A 364 5.71 -37.62 -32.45
N PRO A 365 6.64 -36.65 -32.41
CA PRO A 365 8.10 -36.92 -32.39
C PRO A 365 8.82 -36.07 -31.29
N GLY A 366 10.06 -36.31 -30.82
CA GLY A 366 11.32 -36.74 -31.45
C GLY A 366 12.28 -35.52 -31.50
N THR A 367 13.58 -35.53 -31.16
CA THR A 367 14.60 -36.59 -30.94
C THR A 367 15.73 -36.09 -29.96
N PRO A 368 17.04 -36.47 -30.03
CA PRO A 368 17.77 -37.37 -29.09
C PRO A 368 18.88 -36.67 -28.24
N THR A 369 19.54 -37.27 -27.24
CA THR A 369 20.72 -38.21 -27.27
C THR A 369 21.03 -38.73 -25.85
N THR A 370 21.09 -40.04 -25.55
CA THR A 370 22.19 -41.06 -25.61
C THR A 370 23.36 -40.95 -24.61
N ASN A 371 23.45 -41.91 -23.67
CA ASN A 371 24.59 -42.81 -23.32
C ASN A 371 24.25 -43.57 -22.00
N VAL A 372 24.02 -44.90 -21.89
CA VAL A 372 24.79 -46.10 -22.35
C VAL A 372 26.21 -46.08 -21.73
N LEU A 373 26.73 -47.07 -20.98
CA LEU A 373 26.37 -48.47 -20.64
C LEU A 373 27.04 -48.84 -19.28
N GLU A 374 26.56 -49.86 -18.56
CA GLU A 374 27.34 -51.12 -18.31
C GLU A 374 26.57 -52.10 -17.41
N SER A 375 26.68 -53.40 -17.73
CA SER A 375 25.98 -54.51 -17.07
C SER A 375 26.65 -55.84 -17.41
N LYS A 376 27.06 -56.62 -16.40
CA LYS A 376 27.41 -58.06 -16.45
C LYS A 376 27.44 -58.59 -15.00
N ASP A 377 27.20 -59.86 -14.68
CA ASP A 377 26.58 -61.01 -15.38
C ASP A 377 26.29 -62.10 -14.32
N THR A 378 25.72 -63.24 -14.76
CA THR A 378 25.67 -64.59 -14.15
C THR A 378 24.60 -64.93 -13.08
N ASP A 379 24.11 -66.18 -13.02
CA ASP A 379 23.20 -66.91 -13.94
C ASP A 379 22.82 -68.29 -13.30
N SER A 380 21.88 -69.04 -13.90
CA SER A 380 21.66 -70.50 -13.83
C SER A 380 20.82 -71.14 -12.69
N ASP A 381 19.58 -71.49 -13.07
CA ASP A 381 19.02 -72.87 -13.16
C ASP A 381 18.47 -73.74 -11.99
N ARG A 382 17.30 -74.34 -12.34
CA ARG A 382 16.79 -75.74 -12.14
C ARG A 382 15.83 -76.15 -11.00
N GLU A 383 14.56 -76.29 -11.42
CA GLU A 383 13.59 -77.41 -11.33
C GLU A 383 13.56 -78.44 -10.16
N ALA A 384 12.36 -78.52 -9.55
CA ALA A 384 11.49 -79.69 -9.27
C ALA A 384 12.01 -81.04 -8.72
N GLY A 385 11.32 -81.57 -7.69
CA GLY A 385 11.39 -82.97 -7.22
C GLY A 385 10.48 -83.25 -6.00
N THR A 386 9.87 -84.43 -5.93
CA THR A 386 8.67 -84.72 -5.10
C THR A 386 8.92 -85.69 -3.92
N GLU A 387 8.20 -85.48 -2.80
CA GLU A 387 7.76 -86.38 -1.68
C GLU A 387 8.53 -87.70 -1.36
N THR A 388 8.80 -88.06 -0.09
CA THR A 388 7.82 -88.75 0.80
C THR A 388 8.35 -89.02 2.23
N GLY A 389 7.42 -89.14 3.21
CA GLY A 389 7.60 -89.74 4.56
C GLY A 389 8.12 -88.79 5.67
N GLY A 390 7.62 -88.80 6.91
CA GLY A 390 6.52 -89.56 7.55
C GLY A 390 6.54 -89.39 9.09
N GLU A 391 5.42 -89.66 9.78
CA GLU A 391 5.21 -89.57 11.26
C GLU A 391 5.15 -88.12 11.85
N GLY A 392 4.29 -87.78 12.83
CA GLY A 392 3.15 -88.49 13.43
C GLY A 392 2.75 -87.93 14.82
N ASN A 393 1.46 -87.61 15.03
CA ASN A 393 0.83 -87.08 16.28
C ASN A 393 1.22 -85.61 16.66
N ASP A 394 0.36 -84.79 17.29
CA ASP A 394 -0.74 -85.08 18.22
C ASP A 394 -2.18 -84.65 17.82
N LYS A 395 -3.13 -85.46 18.32
CA LYS A 395 -4.60 -85.30 18.46
C LYS A 395 -4.94 -84.58 19.78
N GLU A 396 -6.15 -84.17 20.19
CA GLU A 396 -7.53 -83.99 19.66
C GLU A 396 -8.18 -82.95 20.63
N GLU A 397 -8.97 -81.98 20.20
CA GLU A 397 -10.45 -82.01 20.07
C GLU A 397 -11.25 -82.52 21.29
N GLU A 398 -12.18 -81.70 21.78
CA GLU A 398 -13.65 -81.83 21.61
C GLU A 398 -14.28 -80.46 22.01
N GLU A 399 -15.07 -79.78 21.16
CA GLU A 399 -16.48 -80.01 20.80
C GLU A 399 -17.48 -79.67 21.95
N LYS A 400 -18.72 -79.17 21.74
CA LYS A 400 -19.60 -79.23 20.55
C LYS A 400 -20.74 -78.18 20.62
N LYS A 401 -21.13 -77.62 19.46
CA LYS A 401 -22.53 -77.46 18.88
C LYS A 401 -23.70 -76.92 19.74
N ASP A 402 -24.85 -76.50 19.22
CA ASP A 402 -25.42 -76.16 17.88
C ASP A 402 -26.57 -75.13 18.19
N GLU A 403 -27.43 -74.57 17.33
CA GLU A 403 -27.79 -74.77 15.91
C GLU A 403 -27.85 -73.41 15.16
N THR A 404 -28.09 -73.46 13.85
CA THR A 404 -28.58 -72.34 13.01
C THR A 404 -30.08 -72.45 12.73
N SER A 405 -30.81 -71.33 12.67
CA SER A 405 -32.07 -71.26 11.92
C SER A 405 -32.07 -70.06 10.96
N SER A 406 -32.29 -70.36 9.67
CA SER A 406 -32.35 -69.38 8.59
C SER A 406 -33.80 -69.10 8.23
N SER A 407 -34.17 -67.84 8.09
CA SER A 407 -35.24 -67.43 7.19
C SER A 407 -34.95 -66.05 6.60
N SER A 408 -34.85 -66.03 5.28
CA SER A 408 -34.87 -64.83 4.46
C SER A 408 -36.27 -64.21 4.47
N GLU A 409 -36.34 -62.88 4.47
CA GLU A 409 -37.14 -62.08 3.52
C GLU A 409 -36.79 -60.59 3.71
N ALA A 410 -37.02 -59.79 2.66
CA ALA A 410 -36.43 -58.45 2.59
C ALA A 410 -37.17 -57.38 3.41
N ASN A 411 -36.42 -56.42 3.96
CA ASN A 411 -36.79 -55.03 3.70
C ASN A 411 -35.61 -54.04 3.75
N SER A 412 -35.44 -53.29 2.67
CA SER A 412 -34.53 -52.15 2.62
C SER A 412 -35.21 -50.95 3.28
N ARG A 413 -34.65 -50.44 4.38
CA ARG A 413 -35.05 -49.15 4.95
C ARG A 413 -33.85 -48.26 5.23
N CYS A 414 -33.65 -47.33 4.31
CA CYS A 414 -32.93 -46.09 4.54
C CYS A 414 -33.40 -45.47 5.87
N GLN A 415 -32.47 -45.07 6.73
CA GLN A 415 -32.83 -44.23 7.87
C GLN A 415 -33.29 -42.87 7.32
N THR A 416 -34.60 -42.61 7.45
CA THR A 416 -35.18 -41.32 7.12
C THR A 416 -34.58 -40.23 8.01
N PRO A 417 -34.33 -39.01 7.49
CA PRO A 417 -33.90 -37.91 8.34
C PRO A 417 -34.94 -37.65 9.42
N ILE A 418 -34.49 -37.50 10.67
CA ILE A 418 -35.37 -37.19 11.79
C ILE A 418 -35.95 -35.79 11.56
N LYS A 419 -37.23 -35.71 11.17
CA LYS A 419 -38.00 -34.46 11.21
C LYS A 419 -38.24 -34.08 12.67
N MET A 420 -37.28 -33.39 13.29
CA MET A 420 -37.56 -32.63 14.51
C MET A 420 -38.43 -31.42 14.13
N LYS A 421 -39.49 -31.18 14.90
CA LYS A 421 -40.41 -30.05 14.64
C LYS A 421 -39.68 -28.72 14.90
N PRO A 422 -39.74 -27.74 13.99
CA PRO A 422 -39.43 -26.35 14.33
C PRO A 422 -40.42 -25.83 15.38
N ASN A 423 -40.03 -24.77 16.11
CA ASN A 423 -40.83 -24.01 17.09
C ASN A 423 -42.35 -24.20 17.01
N ALA A 424 -42.97 -24.59 18.13
CA ALA A 424 -44.44 -24.61 18.26
C ALA A 424 -45.07 -23.22 18.39
N GLU A 425 -44.30 -22.19 18.73
CA GLU A 425 -44.73 -20.78 18.71
C GLU A 425 -44.38 -20.12 17.36
N PRO A 426 -45.31 -19.40 16.71
CA PRO A 426 -45.00 -18.60 15.54
C PRO A 426 -44.00 -17.48 15.92
N PRO A 427 -43.00 -17.17 15.06
CA PRO A 427 -42.07 -16.07 15.32
C PRO A 427 -42.80 -14.73 15.36
N GLU A 428 -42.34 -13.84 16.23
CA GLU A 428 -42.93 -12.51 16.39
C GLU A 428 -42.68 -11.69 15.10
N ASN A 429 -43.71 -11.04 14.55
CA ASN A 429 -43.58 -10.32 13.28
C ASN A 429 -42.88 -8.97 13.46
N VAL A 430 -41.57 -9.03 13.70
CA VAL A 430 -40.70 -7.88 13.99
C VAL A 430 -39.98 -7.45 12.72
N GLU A 431 -40.09 -6.17 12.38
CA GLU A 431 -39.34 -5.57 11.29
C GLU A 431 -37.86 -5.37 11.66
N TRP A 432 -36.99 -5.56 10.67
CA TRP A 432 -35.53 -5.39 10.79
C TRP A 432 -35.06 -4.35 9.79
N SER A 433 -34.42 -3.30 10.28
CA SER A 433 -33.82 -2.28 9.40
C SER A 433 -32.60 -2.82 8.66
N GLY A 434 -32.19 -2.14 7.58
CA GLY A 434 -30.97 -2.49 6.86
C GLY A 434 -29.72 -2.45 7.74
N ALA A 435 -29.69 -1.53 8.71
CA ALA A 435 -28.63 -1.42 9.70
C ALA A 435 -28.62 -2.61 10.67
N GLU A 436 -29.76 -2.97 11.26
CA GLU A 436 -29.89 -4.08 12.21
C GLU A 436 -29.54 -5.43 11.57
N ALA A 437 -30.02 -5.68 10.34
CA ALA A 437 -29.74 -6.91 9.61
C ALA A 437 -28.24 -7.05 9.24
N SER A 438 -27.61 -5.95 8.79
CA SER A 438 -26.17 -5.94 8.48
C SER A 438 -25.33 -6.13 9.75
N MET A 439 -25.69 -5.44 10.84
CA MET A 439 -25.04 -5.57 12.14
C MET A 439 -25.16 -7.00 12.68
N PHE A 440 -26.34 -7.63 12.58
CA PHE A 440 -26.52 -9.05 12.92
C PHE A 440 -25.57 -9.97 12.15
N ARG A 441 -25.46 -9.80 10.82
CA ARG A 441 -24.55 -10.61 9.97
C ARG A 441 -23.08 -10.39 10.31
N VAL A 442 -22.68 -9.19 10.72
CA VAL A 442 -21.33 -8.88 11.22
C VAL A 442 -21.08 -9.57 12.57
N LEU A 443 -22.03 -9.47 13.50
CA LEU A 443 -21.91 -9.98 14.86
C LEU A 443 -21.96 -11.52 14.92
N ILE A 444 -22.84 -12.19 14.16
CA ILE A 444 -22.88 -13.66 14.09
C ILE A 444 -21.56 -14.24 13.54
N GLY A 445 -20.85 -13.50 12.69
CA GLY A 445 -19.52 -13.89 12.20
C GLY A 445 -18.38 -13.71 13.21
N THR A 446 -18.66 -13.15 14.40
CA THR A 446 -17.65 -12.82 15.43
C THR A 446 -17.98 -13.46 16.79
N TYR A 447 -19.26 -13.45 17.17
CA TYR A 447 -19.80 -14.00 18.42
C TYR A 447 -20.46 -15.38 18.24
N TYR A 448 -20.59 -15.86 16.99
CA TYR A 448 -21.26 -17.12 16.65
C TYR A 448 -22.65 -17.17 17.30
N ASP A 449 -23.11 -18.32 17.80
CA ASP A 449 -24.49 -18.48 18.33
C ASP A 449 -24.70 -17.86 19.74
N ASN A 450 -23.85 -16.94 20.18
CA ASN A 450 -24.08 -16.18 21.41
C ASN A 450 -25.09 -15.05 21.18
N PHE A 451 -26.35 -15.43 20.95
CA PHE A 451 -27.46 -14.50 20.71
C PHE A 451 -27.70 -13.53 21.87
N CYS A 452 -27.30 -13.90 23.10
CA CYS A 452 -27.33 -13.02 24.28
C CYS A 452 -26.38 -11.82 24.10
N ALA A 453 -25.14 -12.06 23.67
CA ALA A 453 -24.17 -10.99 23.38
C ALA A 453 -24.58 -10.17 22.16
N ILE A 454 -25.08 -10.82 21.10
CA ILE A 454 -25.53 -10.14 19.87
C ILE A 454 -26.69 -9.18 20.16
N ALA A 455 -27.72 -9.62 20.90
CA ALA A 455 -28.83 -8.75 21.30
C ALA A 455 -28.37 -7.56 22.15
N ARG A 456 -27.46 -7.79 23.10
CA ARG A 456 -26.87 -6.72 23.91
C ARG A 456 -26.11 -5.67 23.09
N LEU A 457 -25.49 -6.08 21.97
CA LEU A 457 -24.72 -5.20 21.09
C LEU A 457 -25.59 -4.47 20.06
N ILE A 458 -26.66 -5.10 19.57
CA ILE A 458 -27.66 -4.45 18.69
C ILE A 458 -28.49 -3.44 19.49
N GLY A 459 -28.83 -3.76 20.75
CA GLY A 459 -29.55 -2.87 21.68
C GLY A 459 -31.05 -2.69 21.38
N THR A 460 -31.44 -2.64 20.11
CA THR A 460 -32.84 -2.46 19.66
C THR A 460 -33.66 -3.75 19.58
N LYS A 461 -33.01 -4.92 19.65
CA LYS A 461 -33.63 -6.25 19.49
C LYS A 461 -33.37 -7.14 20.71
N THR A 462 -34.37 -7.94 21.08
CA THR A 462 -34.27 -8.87 22.22
C THR A 462 -33.50 -10.14 21.84
N CYS A 463 -33.06 -10.90 22.85
CA CYS A 463 -32.33 -12.15 22.63
C CYS A 463 -33.16 -13.22 21.90
N ARG A 464 -34.47 -13.29 22.20
CA ARG A 464 -35.44 -14.10 21.45
C ARG A 464 -35.54 -13.67 19.99
N GLN A 465 -35.71 -12.37 19.72
CA GLN A 465 -35.83 -11.84 18.35
C GLN A 465 -34.56 -12.08 17.50
N VAL A 466 -33.37 -11.96 18.10
CA VAL A 466 -32.09 -12.28 17.44
C VAL A 466 -32.00 -13.78 17.06
N TYR A 467 -32.47 -14.67 17.93
CA TYR A 467 -32.54 -16.10 17.62
C TYR A 467 -33.54 -16.38 16.49
N GLU A 468 -34.76 -15.82 16.55
CA GLU A 468 -35.78 -15.98 15.50
C GLU A 468 -35.30 -15.47 14.14
N PHE A 469 -34.57 -14.35 14.10
CA PHE A 469 -33.93 -13.84 12.88
C PHE A 469 -32.81 -14.76 12.36
N ARG A 470 -32.03 -15.40 13.25
CA ARG A 470 -31.05 -16.43 12.85
C ARG A 470 -31.73 -17.62 12.19
N VAL A 471 -32.87 -18.09 12.73
CA VAL A 471 -33.65 -19.19 12.13
C VAL A 471 -34.12 -18.76 10.73
N LYS A 472 -34.68 -17.56 10.60
CA LYS A 472 -35.17 -16.99 9.31
C LYS A 472 -34.05 -16.84 8.27
N GLU A 473 -32.87 -16.34 8.64
CA GLU A 473 -31.73 -16.29 7.71
C GLU A 473 -31.23 -17.69 7.32
N SER A 474 -31.23 -18.66 8.25
CA SER A 474 -30.79 -20.02 7.97
C SER A 474 -31.67 -20.78 6.97
N SER A 475 -32.95 -20.41 6.84
CA SER A 475 -33.86 -20.97 5.82
C SER A 475 -33.80 -20.23 4.48
N VAL A 476 -33.10 -19.09 4.39
CA VAL A 476 -33.04 -18.22 3.19
C VAL A 476 -31.65 -18.23 2.53
N ILE A 477 -30.57 -18.44 3.29
CA ILE A 477 -29.19 -18.32 2.80
C ILE A 477 -28.51 -19.69 2.71
N ALA A 478 -28.04 -20.05 1.51
CA ALA A 478 -27.24 -21.26 1.30
C ALA A 478 -25.93 -21.22 2.11
N PRO A 479 -25.49 -22.34 2.70
CA PRO A 479 -24.30 -22.37 3.54
C PRO A 479 -23.03 -22.08 2.71
N ALA A 480 -22.40 -20.93 2.97
CA ALA A 480 -21.08 -20.62 2.42
C ALA A 480 -20.06 -21.68 2.88
N PRO A 481 -19.19 -22.19 1.98
CA PRO A 481 -18.27 -23.27 2.31
C PRO A 481 -17.29 -22.84 3.41
N ALA A 482 -17.27 -23.58 4.51
CA ALA A 482 -16.24 -23.45 5.52
C ALA A 482 -14.94 -24.05 4.98
N GLU A 483 -13.91 -23.22 4.75
CA GLU A 483 -12.56 -23.74 4.56
C GLU A 483 -12.02 -24.22 5.91
N ASP A 484 -11.91 -25.53 6.02
CA ASP A 484 -11.46 -26.24 7.22
C ASP A 484 -10.00 -25.85 7.57
N VAL A 485 -9.75 -25.32 8.77
CA VAL A 485 -8.38 -25.01 9.25
C VAL A 485 -8.14 -25.75 10.56
N ASP A 486 -8.34 -27.06 10.49
CA ASP A 486 -7.97 -27.97 11.56
C ASP A 486 -6.44 -27.88 11.83
N THR A 487 -6.07 -27.68 13.09
CA THR A 487 -4.68 -27.70 13.53
C THR A 487 -4.67 -28.14 15.01
N PRO A 488 -3.87 -29.14 15.41
CA PRO A 488 -4.11 -29.85 16.66
C PRO A 488 -4.06 -28.97 17.94
N PRO A 489 -4.73 -29.40 19.04
CA PRO A 489 -4.80 -28.64 20.28
C PRO A 489 -3.43 -28.31 20.88
N ARG A 490 -3.31 -27.10 21.45
CA ARG A 490 -2.11 -26.60 22.15
C ARG A 490 -1.73 -27.46 23.37
N LYS A 491 -0.92 -28.51 23.17
CA LYS A 491 -0.23 -29.21 24.26
C LYS A 491 0.93 -28.35 24.78
N LYS A 492 0.78 -27.77 25.98
CA LYS A 492 1.88 -27.06 26.68
C LYS A 492 3.03 -28.03 27.00
N LYS A 493 4.04 -28.14 26.12
CA LYS A 493 5.36 -28.71 26.44
C LYS A 493 6.49 -27.67 26.30
N ARG A 494 7.59 -27.95 26.99
CA ARG A 494 8.61 -27.00 27.48
C ARG A 494 9.39 -26.30 26.33
N LYS A 495 9.26 -24.97 26.22
CA LYS A 495 9.88 -24.06 25.19
C LYS A 495 11.42 -24.08 25.06
N HIS A 496 12.15 -25.03 25.64
CA HIS A 496 13.61 -24.94 25.83
C HIS A 496 14.45 -25.30 24.58
N ARG A 497 14.02 -26.26 23.75
CA ARG A 497 14.83 -26.72 22.58
C ARG A 497 14.92 -25.70 21.43
N LEU A 498 13.84 -24.95 21.17
CA LEU A 498 13.77 -24.02 20.03
C LEU A 498 14.73 -22.83 20.15
N TRP A 499 14.94 -22.32 21.37
CA TRP A 499 15.78 -21.16 21.64
C TRP A 499 17.25 -21.38 21.24
N ALA A 500 17.83 -22.52 21.62
CA ALA A 500 19.22 -22.87 21.30
C ALA A 500 19.44 -23.17 19.80
N ALA A 501 18.41 -23.63 19.08
CA ALA A 501 18.46 -23.74 17.62
C ALA A 501 18.43 -22.35 16.96
N HIS A 502 17.55 -21.46 17.45
CA HIS A 502 17.41 -20.10 16.91
C HIS A 502 18.68 -19.24 17.11
N CYS A 503 19.33 -19.30 18.27
CA CYS A 503 20.60 -18.59 18.50
C CYS A 503 21.69 -19.03 17.50
N ARG A 504 21.78 -20.33 17.19
CA ARG A 504 22.70 -20.85 16.16
C ARG A 504 22.33 -20.40 14.75
N LYS A 505 21.02 -20.33 14.42
CA LYS A 505 20.56 -19.79 13.12
C LYS A 505 20.88 -18.30 12.94
N ILE A 506 20.83 -17.50 14.02
CA ILE A 506 21.27 -16.09 13.99
C ILE A 506 22.78 -15.99 13.70
N GLN A 507 23.61 -16.83 14.33
CA GLN A 507 25.05 -16.86 14.08
C GLN A 507 25.35 -17.28 12.64
N LEU A 508 24.77 -18.39 12.16
CA LEU A 508 24.98 -18.89 10.79
C LEU A 508 24.55 -17.90 9.70
N LYS A 509 23.47 -17.12 9.91
CA LYS A 509 23.07 -16.07 8.96
C LYS A 509 24.05 -14.90 8.88
N LYS A 510 24.88 -14.68 9.91
CA LYS A 510 25.89 -13.61 9.92
C LYS A 510 27.09 -13.94 9.04
N ASP A 511 27.46 -15.22 8.96
CA ASP A 511 28.70 -15.66 8.31
C ASP A 511 28.51 -15.95 6.80
N GLY A 512 27.27 -15.94 6.30
CA GLY A 512 26.91 -16.13 4.89
C GLY A 512 26.39 -14.88 4.17
N SER A 513 26.64 -13.68 4.70
CA SER A 513 26.10 -12.43 4.16
C SER A 513 26.72 -12.07 2.80
N SER A 514 25.95 -12.24 1.72
CA SER A 514 25.97 -11.23 0.67
C SER A 514 25.39 -9.92 1.25
N ASN A 515 25.75 -8.76 0.72
CA ASN A 515 25.33 -7.46 1.28
C ASN A 515 23.84 -7.11 1.05
N HIS A 516 23.06 -8.05 0.55
CA HIS A 516 21.71 -7.85 0.05
C HIS A 516 20.67 -8.05 1.16
N VAL A 517 20.04 -6.96 1.59
CA VAL A 517 18.96 -6.97 2.58
C VAL A 517 17.67 -6.57 1.87
N TYR A 518 16.64 -7.39 1.94
CA TYR A 518 15.33 -7.12 1.31
C TYR A 518 14.31 -6.67 2.35
N ASN A 519 13.34 -5.85 1.95
CA ASN A 519 12.30 -5.35 2.83
C ASN A 519 11.39 -6.48 3.36
N TYR A 520 10.86 -6.31 4.56
CA TYR A 520 9.99 -7.31 5.18
C TYR A 520 8.52 -7.15 4.74
N GLN A 521 8.00 -8.21 4.14
CA GLN A 521 6.58 -8.42 3.86
C GLN A 521 6.05 -9.65 4.62
N PRO A 522 4.83 -9.60 5.19
CA PRO A 522 4.23 -10.76 5.85
C PRO A 522 3.87 -11.87 4.87
N CYS A 523 4.33 -13.10 5.13
CA CYS A 523 3.91 -14.26 4.34
C CYS A 523 2.52 -14.77 4.75
N ASP A 524 1.74 -15.16 3.73
CA ASP A 524 0.45 -15.82 3.84
C ASP A 524 0.38 -16.95 2.79
N HIS A 525 0.51 -18.19 3.25
CA HIS A 525 0.47 -19.39 2.42
C HIS A 525 -0.28 -20.49 3.20
N PRO A 526 -1.62 -20.51 3.16
CA PRO A 526 -2.44 -21.32 4.05
C PRO A 526 -2.11 -22.82 3.91
N ARG A 527 -2.11 -23.51 5.05
CA ARG A 527 -1.77 -24.94 5.21
C ARG A 527 -0.33 -25.35 4.82
N GLN A 528 0.51 -24.45 4.27
CA GLN A 528 1.93 -24.74 3.95
C GLN A 528 2.90 -24.24 5.03
N PRO A 529 4.02 -24.95 5.30
CA PRO A 529 5.06 -24.49 6.22
C PRO A 529 5.91 -23.37 5.60
N CYS A 530 6.68 -22.64 6.42
CA CYS A 530 7.69 -21.71 5.89
C CYS A 530 8.97 -22.46 5.52
N ASP A 531 8.98 -23.09 4.34
CA ASP A 531 10.15 -23.72 3.72
C ASP A 531 10.83 -22.78 2.71
N SER A 532 11.61 -23.32 1.76
CA SER A 532 12.30 -22.56 0.72
C SER A 532 11.39 -21.84 -0.28
N SER A 533 10.09 -22.16 -0.33
CA SER A 533 9.09 -21.44 -1.14
C SER A 533 8.51 -20.20 -0.45
N CYS A 534 8.73 -20.06 0.87
CA CYS A 534 8.18 -18.97 1.64
C CYS A 534 8.87 -17.63 1.30
N PRO A 535 8.14 -16.55 0.97
CA PRO A 535 8.73 -15.25 0.66
C PRO A 535 9.68 -14.73 1.73
N CYS A 536 9.36 -14.92 3.02
CA CYS A 536 10.25 -14.53 4.11
C CYS A 536 11.57 -15.33 4.14
N VAL A 537 11.58 -16.58 3.67
CA VAL A 537 12.79 -17.42 3.63
C VAL A 537 13.62 -17.10 2.39
N ILE A 538 12.97 -16.87 1.24
CA ILE A 538 13.60 -16.44 -0.02
C ILE A 538 14.32 -15.11 0.18
N ALA A 539 13.62 -14.11 0.74
CA ALA A 539 14.18 -12.79 1.10
C ALA A 539 15.18 -12.84 2.28
N GLN A 540 15.56 -14.04 2.76
CA GLN A 540 16.41 -14.30 3.93
C GLN A 540 15.98 -13.62 5.25
N ASN A 541 14.74 -13.15 5.32
CA ASN A 541 14.16 -12.51 6.49
C ASN A 541 13.71 -13.54 7.56
N PHE A 542 13.32 -13.04 8.73
CA PHE A 542 12.58 -13.83 9.72
C PHE A 542 11.07 -13.59 9.53
N CYS A 543 10.25 -14.57 9.90
CA CYS A 543 8.81 -14.35 9.98
C CYS A 543 8.49 -13.54 11.24
N GLU A 544 7.75 -12.43 11.10
CA GLU A 544 7.31 -11.60 12.22
C GLU A 544 5.91 -11.96 12.69
N LYS A 545 5.47 -11.36 13.80
CA LYS A 545 4.10 -11.44 14.34
C LYS A 545 2.97 -11.17 13.33
N PHE A 546 3.26 -10.51 12.20
CA PHE A 546 2.30 -10.24 11.13
C PHE A 546 2.15 -11.37 10.11
N CYS A 547 3.08 -12.33 10.03
CA CYS A 547 2.96 -13.48 9.12
C CYS A 547 1.84 -14.44 9.55
N GLN A 548 1.02 -14.88 8.59
CA GLN A 548 -0.11 -15.80 8.81
C GLN A 548 0.28 -17.28 8.89
N CYS A 549 1.58 -17.59 8.77
CA CYS A 549 2.12 -18.92 8.99
C CYS A 549 1.97 -19.38 10.46
N SER A 550 2.19 -20.68 10.72
CA SER A 550 2.01 -21.29 12.06
C SER A 550 2.62 -20.48 13.22
N SER A 551 1.96 -20.50 14.39
CA SER A 551 2.52 -19.94 15.64
C SER A 551 3.78 -20.66 16.12
N GLU A 552 4.07 -21.85 15.57
CA GLU A 552 5.26 -22.66 15.86
C GLU A 552 6.25 -22.68 14.68
N CYS A 553 6.10 -21.75 13.73
CA CYS A 553 7.00 -21.59 12.58
C CYS A 553 8.47 -21.43 13.01
N GLN A 554 9.34 -22.29 12.46
CA GLN A 554 10.77 -22.33 12.78
C GLN A 554 11.57 -21.14 12.24
N ASN A 555 11.01 -20.36 11.31
CA ASN A 555 11.60 -19.13 10.82
C ASN A 555 11.09 -17.88 11.56
N ARG A 556 10.20 -18.03 12.55
CA ARG A 556 9.60 -16.91 13.29
C ARG A 556 10.57 -16.38 14.35
N PHE A 557 10.79 -15.07 14.40
CA PHE A 557 11.69 -14.49 15.42
C PHE A 557 11.06 -14.60 16.82
N PRO A 558 11.75 -15.16 17.83
CA PRO A 558 11.15 -15.51 19.13
C PRO A 558 11.18 -14.38 20.18
N GLY A 559 11.73 -13.21 19.86
CA GLY A 559 11.99 -12.11 20.82
C GLY A 559 13.22 -12.36 21.69
N CYS A 560 13.28 -11.71 22.87
CA CYS A 560 14.33 -11.94 23.87
C CYS A 560 13.76 -12.25 25.27
N ARG A 561 14.61 -12.86 26.10
CA ARG A 561 14.33 -13.16 27.52
C ARG A 561 15.30 -12.47 28.49
N CYS A 562 15.88 -11.36 28.05
CA CYS A 562 16.79 -10.56 28.87
C CYS A 562 16.02 -9.95 30.05
N LYS A 563 16.71 -9.69 31.16
CA LYS A 563 16.12 -9.03 32.35
C LYS A 563 16.14 -7.50 32.24
N ALA A 564 17.12 -6.93 31.53
CA ALA A 564 17.26 -5.48 31.30
C ALA A 564 18.23 -5.20 30.14
N GLN A 565 18.32 -3.92 29.79
CA GLN A 565 19.22 -3.20 28.88
C GLN A 565 19.22 -3.64 27.40
N CYS A 566 19.35 -4.93 27.09
CA CYS A 566 19.34 -5.46 25.72
C CYS A 566 20.33 -4.80 24.73
N ASN A 567 21.40 -4.17 25.21
CA ASN A 567 22.36 -3.38 24.43
C ASN A 567 23.70 -4.11 24.16
N THR A 568 23.75 -5.43 24.40
CA THR A 568 24.96 -6.25 24.21
C THR A 568 24.67 -7.46 23.34
N LYS A 569 25.72 -8.10 22.80
CA LYS A 569 25.64 -9.33 21.99
C LYS A 569 24.99 -10.52 22.71
N GLN A 570 24.78 -10.45 24.03
CA GLN A 570 24.03 -11.45 24.80
C GLN A 570 22.52 -11.41 24.50
N CYS A 571 21.99 -10.27 24.03
CA CYS A 571 20.60 -10.15 23.60
C CYS A 571 20.46 -10.55 22.13
N PRO A 572 19.63 -11.56 21.78
CA PRO A 572 19.47 -11.98 20.39
C PRO A 572 18.83 -10.91 19.49
N CYS A 573 18.00 -10.00 20.02
CA CYS A 573 17.50 -8.84 19.26
C CYS A 573 18.68 -7.98 18.81
N TYR A 574 19.51 -7.52 19.75
CA TYR A 574 20.66 -6.67 19.47
C TYR A 574 21.71 -7.34 18.57
N LEU A 575 21.99 -8.62 18.80
CA LEU A 575 22.89 -9.43 17.97
C LEU A 575 22.38 -9.56 16.53
N ALA A 576 21.09 -9.73 16.35
CA ALA A 576 20.44 -9.79 15.03
C ALA A 576 20.16 -8.40 14.41
N VAL A 577 20.66 -7.30 15.01
CA VAL A 577 20.46 -5.92 14.52
C VAL A 577 18.97 -5.51 14.52
N ARG A 578 18.25 -5.90 15.58
CA ARG A 578 16.83 -5.62 15.77
C ARG A 578 16.56 -4.90 17.08
N GLU A 579 15.55 -4.04 17.10
CA GLU A 579 14.95 -3.62 18.37
C GLU A 579 14.13 -4.74 19.02
N CYS A 580 13.85 -4.59 20.31
CA CYS A 580 13.03 -5.51 21.09
C CYS A 580 11.55 -5.30 20.79
N ASP A 581 10.95 -6.24 20.06
CA ASP A 581 9.52 -6.28 19.78
C ASP A 581 8.71 -6.34 21.10
N PRO A 582 7.79 -5.40 21.36
CA PRO A 582 7.04 -5.32 22.62
C PRO A 582 6.04 -6.47 22.81
N ASP A 583 5.56 -7.13 21.74
CA ASP A 583 4.64 -8.29 21.86
C ASP A 583 5.38 -9.60 22.20
N LEU A 584 6.72 -9.62 22.04
CA LEU A 584 7.56 -10.81 22.22
C LEU A 584 8.54 -10.69 23.39
N CYS A 585 9.10 -9.49 23.63
CA CYS A 585 10.19 -9.26 24.58
C CYS A 585 9.67 -8.87 25.98
N LEU A 586 8.72 -9.64 26.49
CA LEU A 586 7.92 -9.35 27.69
C LEU A 586 8.68 -9.36 29.04
N THR A 587 10.00 -9.55 29.05
CA THR A 587 10.80 -9.64 30.29
C THR A 587 11.87 -8.57 30.43
N CYS A 588 12.15 -7.79 29.38
CA CYS A 588 13.30 -6.89 29.34
C CYS A 588 12.96 -5.41 29.53
N GLY A 589 11.67 -5.06 29.68
CA GLY A 589 11.19 -3.68 29.73
C GLY A 589 10.64 -3.12 28.42
N ALA A 590 10.68 -3.86 27.31
CA ALA A 590 10.25 -3.33 26.01
C ALA A 590 8.73 -3.08 25.94
N ALA A 591 7.95 -3.93 26.61
CA ALA A 591 6.49 -3.90 26.67
C ALA A 591 5.90 -3.00 27.78
N ASP A 592 6.75 -2.55 28.71
CA ASP A 592 6.32 -1.93 29.97
C ASP A 592 6.29 -0.39 29.86
N HIS A 593 5.46 0.27 30.69
CA HIS A 593 5.43 1.73 30.89
C HIS A 593 5.51 2.55 29.59
N TRP A 594 4.42 2.56 28.80
CA TRP A 594 4.36 3.26 27.51
C TRP A 594 4.57 4.78 27.61
N ASP A 595 4.10 5.39 28.70
CA ASP A 595 4.24 6.83 28.95
C ASP A 595 5.67 7.24 29.33
N SER A 596 6.48 6.29 29.81
CA SER A 596 7.90 6.53 30.12
C SER A 596 8.79 6.27 28.91
N LYS A 597 9.60 7.26 28.56
CA LYS A 597 10.72 7.08 27.61
C LYS A 597 11.93 6.38 28.23
N ASN A 598 12.02 6.38 29.56
CA ASN A 598 13.08 5.69 30.30
C ASN A 598 12.54 4.36 30.83
N VAL A 599 12.90 3.27 30.14
CA VAL A 599 12.55 1.90 30.52
C VAL A 599 13.81 1.05 30.66
N SER A 600 13.70 -0.10 31.32
CA SER A 600 14.84 -0.98 31.56
C SER A 600 15.46 -1.52 30.26
N CYS A 601 14.70 -1.60 29.15
CA CYS A 601 15.22 -1.92 27.82
C CYS A 601 15.81 -0.68 27.14
N LYS A 602 17.09 -0.72 26.72
CA LYS A 602 17.73 0.35 25.92
C LYS A 602 17.68 0.09 24.40
N ASN A 603 17.07 -1.02 23.98
CA ASN A 603 16.99 -1.49 22.60
C ASN A 603 15.56 -1.39 22.05
N CYS A 604 14.88 -0.27 22.36
CA CYS A 604 13.52 0.07 21.91
C CYS A 604 13.35 1.60 21.76
N SER A 605 14.44 2.29 21.43
CA SER A 605 14.53 3.74 21.40
C SER A 605 13.97 4.33 20.11
N ILE A 606 14.15 3.63 18.99
CA ILE A 606 13.62 4.02 17.66
C ILE A 606 12.09 3.85 17.65
N GLN A 607 11.58 2.71 18.12
CA GLN A 607 10.13 2.47 18.17
C GLN A 607 9.38 3.42 19.12
N ARG A 608 10.03 3.90 20.19
CA ARG A 608 9.46 4.88 21.14
C ARG A 608 9.74 6.35 20.80
N GLY A 609 10.53 6.63 19.75
CA GLY A 609 10.95 8.00 19.42
C GLY A 609 11.72 8.69 20.54
N SER A 610 12.53 7.93 21.30
CA SER A 610 13.33 8.38 22.46
C SER A 610 14.60 9.12 22.04
N LYS A 611 14.47 10.03 21.07
CA LYS A 611 15.57 10.87 20.55
C LYS A 611 16.01 11.93 21.57
N LYS A 612 17.27 12.33 21.47
CA LYS A 612 17.91 13.42 22.21
C LYS A 612 17.48 14.79 21.67
N HIS A 613 17.74 15.84 22.44
CA HIS A 613 17.42 17.20 22.03
C HIS A 613 18.57 17.79 21.19
N LEU A 614 18.22 18.23 19.98
CA LEU A 614 19.15 18.72 18.96
C LEU A 614 18.90 20.21 18.66
N LEU A 615 19.98 20.96 18.48
CA LEU A 615 20.05 22.39 18.22
C LEU A 615 20.59 22.62 16.80
N LEU A 616 20.01 23.56 16.07
CA LEU A 616 20.43 23.94 14.72
C LEU A 616 21.22 25.25 14.79
N ALA A 617 22.39 25.29 14.18
CA ALA A 617 23.22 26.49 14.02
C ALA A 617 24.05 26.35 12.71
N PRO A 618 24.66 27.43 12.19
CA PRO A 618 25.66 27.31 11.13
C PRO A 618 26.73 26.29 11.53
N SER A 619 27.18 25.46 10.58
CA SER A 619 28.25 24.48 10.81
C SER A 619 29.60 25.19 10.87
N ASP A 620 30.54 24.64 11.65
CA ASP A 620 31.94 25.08 11.62
C ASP A 620 32.66 24.60 10.34
N VAL A 621 32.06 23.69 9.57
CA VAL A 621 32.57 23.16 8.30
C VAL A 621 31.88 23.83 7.09
N ALA A 622 30.59 23.55 6.88
CA ALA A 622 29.85 24.08 5.73
C ALA A 622 28.34 24.13 5.97
N GLY A 623 27.71 25.23 5.58
CA GLY A 623 26.25 25.35 5.59
C GLY A 623 25.64 25.30 7.00
N TRP A 624 24.70 24.39 7.20
CA TRP A 624 24.01 24.17 8.48
C TRP A 624 24.53 22.91 9.17
N GLY A 625 24.78 23.00 10.48
CA GLY A 625 25.17 21.90 11.34
C GLY A 625 24.12 21.57 12.41
N ILE A 626 24.22 20.40 13.01
CA ILE A 626 23.37 20.01 14.15
C ILE A 626 24.20 19.68 15.38
N PHE A 627 23.82 20.28 16.49
CA PHE A 627 24.56 20.29 17.75
C PHE A 627 23.73 19.61 18.84
N ILE A 628 24.38 18.85 19.73
CA ILE A 628 23.67 18.15 20.80
C ILE A 628 23.54 19.02 22.06
N LYS A 629 22.33 19.10 22.63
CA LYS A 629 22.10 19.92 23.83
C LYS A 629 22.73 19.29 25.09
N ASP A 630 22.48 18.00 25.28
CA ASP A 630 22.81 17.27 26.51
C ASP A 630 23.83 16.16 26.17
N PRO A 631 24.81 15.86 27.03
CA PRO A 631 25.88 14.92 26.68
C PRO A 631 25.36 13.49 26.51
N VAL A 632 26.02 12.71 25.65
CA VAL A 632 25.67 11.31 25.37
C VAL A 632 26.85 10.36 25.49
N GLN A 633 26.54 9.15 25.94
CA GLN A 633 27.53 8.08 26.10
C GLN A 633 27.76 7.32 24.79
N LYS A 634 28.91 6.64 24.69
CA LYS A 634 29.23 5.79 23.54
C LYS A 634 28.17 4.71 23.32
N ASN A 635 27.78 4.52 22.05
CA ASN A 635 26.69 3.67 21.55
C ASN A 635 25.29 4.07 22.04
N GLU A 636 25.11 5.25 22.63
CA GLU A 636 23.78 5.77 22.97
C GLU A 636 23.04 6.26 21.72
N PHE A 637 21.73 6.07 21.71
CA PHE A 637 20.86 6.52 20.62
C PHE A 637 20.69 8.04 20.67
N ILE A 638 20.90 8.70 19.52
CA ILE A 638 20.75 10.15 19.36
C ILE A 638 19.41 10.46 18.71
N SER A 639 19.19 9.99 17.49
CA SER A 639 17.94 10.16 16.75
C SER A 639 17.81 9.08 15.68
N GLU A 640 16.59 8.85 15.21
CA GLU A 640 16.38 8.22 13.91
C GLU A 640 16.69 9.25 12.81
N TYR A 641 17.24 8.82 11.69
CA TYR A 641 17.30 9.60 10.45
C TYR A 641 15.98 9.37 9.69
N CYS A 642 15.08 10.35 9.74
CA CYS A 642 13.76 10.24 9.11
C CYS A 642 13.73 10.91 7.74
N GLY A 643 13.00 10.32 6.80
CA GLY A 643 12.77 10.88 5.46
C GLY A 643 11.58 10.26 4.75
N GLU A 644 11.41 10.63 3.48
CA GLU A 644 10.54 9.92 2.53
C GLU A 644 11.15 8.54 2.23
N ILE A 645 10.33 7.48 2.14
CA ILE A 645 10.78 6.18 1.61
C ILE A 645 10.39 6.14 0.14
N ILE A 646 11.39 5.93 -0.71
CA ILE A 646 11.28 5.89 -2.17
C ILE A 646 11.95 4.64 -2.72
N SER A 647 11.61 4.23 -3.94
CA SER A 647 12.29 3.15 -4.65
C SER A 647 13.76 3.50 -4.96
N GLN A 648 14.56 2.52 -5.41
CA GLN A 648 15.90 2.82 -5.94
C GLN A 648 15.82 3.66 -7.22
N ASP A 649 14.87 3.37 -8.12
CA ASP A 649 14.71 4.08 -9.40
C ASP A 649 14.32 5.57 -9.20
N GLU A 650 13.47 5.85 -8.21
CA GLU A 650 13.12 7.21 -7.78
C GLU A 650 14.31 7.91 -7.12
N ALA A 651 15.10 7.18 -6.32
CA ALA A 651 16.32 7.71 -5.71
C ALA A 651 17.37 8.08 -6.76
N ASP A 652 17.53 7.29 -7.83
CA ASP A 652 18.43 7.59 -8.95
C ASP A 652 17.93 8.79 -9.77
N ARG A 653 16.60 8.88 -10.02
CA ARG A 653 15.96 10.05 -10.66
C ARG A 653 16.22 11.33 -9.88
N ARG A 654 16.03 11.32 -8.56
CA ARG A 654 16.33 12.46 -7.67
C ARG A 654 17.83 12.73 -7.55
N GLY A 655 18.63 11.67 -7.49
CA GLY A 655 20.08 11.69 -7.33
C GLY A 655 20.77 12.55 -8.38
N LYS A 656 20.40 12.42 -9.67
CA LYS A 656 20.95 13.28 -10.74
C LYS A 656 20.79 14.77 -10.45
N VAL A 657 19.62 15.18 -9.94
CA VAL A 657 19.35 16.59 -9.60
C VAL A 657 20.16 17.02 -8.37
N TYR A 658 20.31 16.14 -7.37
CA TYR A 658 21.05 16.39 -6.13
C TYR A 658 22.57 16.46 -6.35
N ASP A 659 23.11 15.64 -7.25
CA ASP A 659 24.51 15.71 -7.72
C ASP A 659 24.82 17.06 -8.36
N LYS A 660 23.91 17.58 -9.19
CA LYS A 660 24.08 18.89 -9.84
C LYS A 660 23.99 20.05 -8.85
N TYR A 661 23.20 19.91 -7.78
CA TYR A 661 23.16 20.86 -6.65
C TYR A 661 24.28 20.66 -5.61
N MET A 662 25.15 19.66 -5.78
CA MET A 662 26.20 19.29 -4.81
C MET A 662 25.67 19.08 -3.38
N CYS A 663 24.42 18.60 -3.24
CA CYS A 663 23.79 18.34 -1.95
C CYS A 663 22.77 17.20 -2.03
N SER A 664 23.10 16.05 -1.43
CA SER A 664 22.22 14.87 -1.35
C SER A 664 21.90 14.50 0.09
N PHE A 665 20.62 14.20 0.37
CA PHE A 665 20.14 13.66 1.65
C PHE A 665 19.59 12.23 1.51
N LEU A 666 20.02 11.51 0.47
CA LEU A 666 19.66 10.11 0.22
C LEU A 666 20.46 9.18 1.14
N PHE A 667 19.76 8.30 1.86
CA PHE A 667 20.37 7.27 2.71
C PHE A 667 19.79 5.89 2.34
N ASN A 668 20.61 5.02 1.75
CA ASN A 668 20.16 3.68 1.34
C ASN A 668 19.73 2.82 2.56
N LEU A 669 18.49 2.32 2.54
CA LEU A 669 17.86 1.63 3.66
C LEU A 669 17.97 0.11 3.53
N ASN A 670 17.67 -0.41 2.35
CA ASN A 670 17.72 -1.82 1.95
C ASN A 670 17.64 -1.89 0.42
N ASN A 671 17.78 -3.08 -0.17
CA ASN A 671 17.80 -3.26 -1.63
C ASN A 671 16.59 -2.65 -2.36
N ASP A 672 15.42 -2.62 -1.72
CA ASP A 672 14.18 -2.20 -2.36
C ASP A 672 13.90 -0.69 -2.20
N PHE A 673 14.50 -0.05 -1.18
CA PHE A 673 14.13 1.31 -0.76
C PHE A 673 15.30 2.18 -0.26
N VAL A 674 15.18 3.48 -0.49
CA VAL A 674 16.06 4.54 0.03
C VAL A 674 15.25 5.49 0.92
N VAL A 675 15.89 6.10 1.93
CA VAL A 675 15.32 7.19 2.73
C VAL A 675 15.85 8.52 2.23
N ASP A 676 14.97 9.37 1.70
CA ASP A 676 15.28 10.73 1.23
C ASP A 676 14.82 11.76 2.26
N ALA A 677 15.76 12.43 2.94
CA ALA A 677 15.41 13.49 3.88
C ALA A 677 15.25 14.88 3.22
N THR A 678 15.34 15.01 1.89
CA THR A 678 15.39 16.29 1.17
C THR A 678 14.11 17.12 1.35
N ARG A 679 12.96 16.58 0.93
CA ARG A 679 11.66 17.26 0.97
C ARG A 679 11.00 17.19 2.35
N LYS A 680 11.10 16.05 3.02
CA LYS A 680 10.55 15.79 4.36
C LYS A 680 11.60 15.07 5.19
N GLY A 681 11.78 15.43 6.45
CA GLY A 681 12.80 14.80 7.30
C GLY A 681 12.77 15.29 8.75
N ASN A 682 13.83 15.07 9.51
CA ASN A 682 13.92 15.54 10.90
C ASN A 682 15.28 16.17 11.21
N LYS A 683 15.44 16.75 12.42
CA LYS A 683 16.63 17.56 12.79
C LYS A 683 17.99 16.90 12.53
N ILE A 684 18.11 15.57 12.58
CA ILE A 684 19.42 14.91 12.36
C ILE A 684 19.84 14.92 10.87
N ARG A 685 19.00 15.38 9.92
CA ARG A 685 19.38 15.60 8.52
C ARG A 685 20.52 16.61 8.33
N PHE A 686 20.76 17.46 9.33
CA PHE A 686 21.83 18.46 9.35
C PHE A 686 23.10 17.97 10.09
N ALA A 687 23.20 16.67 10.40
CA ALA A 687 24.46 16.08 10.88
C ALA A 687 25.38 15.84 9.69
N ASN A 688 26.47 16.60 9.61
CA ASN A 688 27.32 16.69 8.42
C ASN A 688 28.18 15.43 8.19
N HIS A 689 28.75 15.34 6.99
CA HIS A 689 29.75 14.33 6.68
C HIS A 689 31.06 14.60 7.43
N SER A 690 31.73 13.54 7.88
CA SER A 690 33.16 13.55 8.20
C SER A 690 33.73 12.15 8.03
N VAL A 691 35.00 12.04 7.61
CA VAL A 691 35.74 10.76 7.59
C VAL A 691 36.09 10.30 9.01
N ASN A 692 36.19 11.24 9.97
CA ASN A 692 36.48 10.99 11.38
C ASN A 692 35.28 11.30 12.32
N PRO A 693 34.10 10.71 12.08
CA PRO A 693 32.87 11.16 12.71
C PRO A 693 32.78 10.82 14.20
N ASN A 694 32.02 11.63 14.95
CA ASN A 694 31.65 11.33 16.34
C ASN A 694 30.38 10.47 16.47
N CYS A 695 29.60 10.28 15.39
CA CYS A 695 28.44 9.40 15.32
C CYS A 695 28.62 8.25 14.30
N TYR A 696 27.72 7.28 14.33
CA TYR A 696 27.56 6.26 13.28
C TYR A 696 26.08 5.95 13.05
N ALA A 697 25.73 5.67 11.80
CA ALA A 697 24.42 5.19 11.43
C ALA A 697 24.34 3.65 11.49
N LYS A 698 23.16 3.12 11.80
CA LYS A 698 22.86 1.69 11.79
C LYS A 698 21.42 1.47 11.37
N VAL A 699 21.21 0.83 10.21
CA VAL A 699 19.90 0.29 9.84
C VAL A 699 19.54 -0.82 10.82
N MET A 700 18.36 -0.73 11.42
CA MET A 700 17.83 -1.72 12.35
C MET A 700 16.44 -2.17 11.89
N MET A 701 16.14 -3.45 12.12
CA MET A 701 14.79 -3.99 11.89
C MET A 701 13.95 -3.78 13.16
N VAL A 702 12.85 -3.02 13.02
CA VAL A 702 12.02 -2.50 14.12
C VAL A 702 10.57 -2.83 13.81
N ASN A 703 10.01 -3.87 14.46
CA ASN A 703 8.64 -4.34 14.24
C ASN A 703 8.26 -4.55 12.75
N GLY A 704 9.17 -5.08 11.94
CA GLY A 704 8.97 -5.33 10.51
C GLY A 704 9.40 -4.17 9.60
N ASP A 705 9.74 -3.01 10.14
CA ASP A 705 10.20 -1.85 9.37
C ASP A 705 11.73 -1.70 9.50
N HIS A 706 12.42 -1.49 8.38
CA HIS A 706 13.82 -1.02 8.41
C HIS A 706 13.84 0.46 8.77
N ARG A 707 14.64 0.85 9.78
CA ARG A 707 14.76 2.24 10.26
C ARG A 707 16.23 2.57 10.56
N ILE A 708 16.68 3.77 10.21
CA ILE A 708 18.07 4.21 10.38
C ILE A 708 18.22 4.87 11.75
N GLY A 709 18.91 4.23 12.69
CA GLY A 709 19.29 4.85 13.96
C GLY A 709 20.66 5.49 13.88
N ILE A 710 20.79 6.73 14.35
CA ILE A 710 22.05 7.44 14.57
C ILE A 710 22.46 7.29 16.05
N PHE A 711 23.69 6.83 16.27
CA PHE A 711 24.26 6.51 17.57
C PHE A 711 25.62 7.18 17.76
N ALA A 712 25.99 7.48 19.01
CA ALA A 712 27.28 8.08 19.32
C ALA A 712 28.43 7.05 19.18
N LYS A 713 29.47 7.34 18.38
CA LYS A 713 30.68 6.51 18.16
C LYS A 713 31.67 6.60 19.34
N ARG A 714 31.68 7.77 20.00
CA ARG A 714 32.40 8.07 21.25
C ARG A 714 31.45 8.73 22.25
N ALA A 715 31.95 9.13 23.43
CA ALA A 715 31.21 10.09 24.26
C ALA A 715 31.22 11.46 23.57
N ILE A 716 30.11 12.20 23.70
CA ILE A 716 29.92 13.51 23.08
C ILE A 716 29.41 14.48 24.17
N GLN A 717 30.04 15.64 24.26
CA GLN A 717 29.75 16.69 25.24
C GLN A 717 28.61 17.62 24.76
N THR A 718 28.08 18.43 25.67
CA THR A 718 27.12 19.50 25.34
C THR A 718 27.73 20.47 24.33
N GLY A 719 26.99 20.78 23.27
CA GLY A 719 27.37 21.77 22.27
C GLY A 719 28.31 21.27 21.18
N GLU A 720 28.69 19.99 21.15
CA GLU A 720 29.42 19.43 20.00
C GLU A 720 28.51 19.30 18.76
N GLU A 721 29.04 19.66 17.58
CA GLU A 721 28.43 19.34 16.28
C GLU A 721 28.47 17.82 16.03
N LEU A 722 27.42 17.27 15.43
CA LEU A 722 27.29 15.86 15.14
C LEU A 722 27.63 15.55 13.69
N PHE A 723 28.58 14.63 13.49
CA PHE A 723 29.01 14.16 12.18
C PHE A 723 28.85 12.66 12.07
N PHE A 724 28.49 12.15 10.88
CA PHE A 724 28.55 10.73 10.56
C PHE A 724 29.18 10.48 9.19
N ASP A 725 29.79 9.31 9.02
CA ASP A 725 30.35 8.89 7.74
C ASP A 725 29.22 8.50 6.78
N TYR A 726 29.11 9.24 5.66
CA TYR A 726 28.09 9.02 4.62
C TYR A 726 28.47 7.86 3.68
N ARG A 727 29.71 7.36 3.74
CA ARG A 727 30.25 6.29 2.88
C ARG A 727 30.17 6.59 1.40
N TYR A 728 30.38 7.84 1.02
CA TYR A 728 30.60 8.22 -0.37
C TYR A 728 31.72 7.36 -0.98
N SER A 729 31.59 7.04 -2.28
CA SER A 729 32.72 6.49 -3.02
C SER A 729 33.87 7.51 -3.01
N GLN A 730 35.11 7.08 -3.24
CA GLN A 730 36.24 8.01 -3.33
C GLN A 730 36.04 9.08 -4.42
N ALA A 731 35.29 8.77 -5.49
CA ALA A 731 34.97 9.72 -6.54
C ALA A 731 33.91 10.77 -6.12
N ASP A 732 32.99 10.40 -5.24
CA ASP A 732 31.92 11.30 -4.77
C ASP A 732 32.37 12.14 -3.56
N ALA A 733 33.16 11.57 -2.66
CA ALA A 733 33.75 12.31 -1.54
C ALA A 733 34.54 13.55 -2.02
N LEU A 734 35.21 13.45 -3.17
CA LEU A 734 35.92 14.56 -3.83
C LEU A 734 35.01 15.67 -4.34
N LYS A 735 33.72 15.40 -4.62
CA LYS A 735 32.73 16.41 -5.07
C LYS A 735 32.10 17.14 -3.88
N TYR A 736 31.81 16.39 -2.81
CA TYR A 736 30.96 16.84 -1.70
C TYR A 736 31.71 17.36 -0.46
N VAL A 737 33.01 17.05 -0.30
CA VAL A 737 33.77 17.33 0.93
C VAL A 737 34.99 18.21 0.63
N GLY A 738 34.75 19.51 0.39
CA GLY A 738 35.80 20.45 -0.02
C GLY A 738 36.82 20.85 1.06
N ILE A 739 36.55 20.60 2.35
CA ILE A 739 37.19 21.32 3.47
C ILE A 739 38.07 20.43 4.39
N GLU A 740 37.92 19.10 4.42
CA GLU A 740 38.78 18.20 5.24
C GLU A 740 40.23 18.06 4.71
N ARG A 741 40.76 19.03 3.94
CA ARG A 741 42.14 19.06 3.42
C ARG A 741 43.07 20.12 4.00
N GLU A 742 42.59 21.05 4.83
CA GLU A 742 43.41 22.16 5.36
C GLU A 742 43.72 22.06 6.88
N MET A 743 43.45 20.93 7.52
CA MET A 743 43.70 20.71 8.96
C MET A 743 44.78 19.66 9.31
N GLU A 744 45.64 19.29 8.36
CA GLU A 744 46.92 18.62 8.66
C GLU A 744 48.10 19.47 8.19
N ILE A 745 49.11 19.61 9.06
CA ILE A 745 50.40 20.33 8.91
C ILE A 745 50.26 21.86 9.14
N PRO A 746 51.07 22.50 10.02
CA PRO A 746 52.34 22.04 10.60
C PRO A 746 52.25 21.13 11.84
#